data_AF-A0A7Y7NJ06-F1
#
_entry.id   AF-A0A7Y7NJ06-F1
#
_cell.length_a   1.000
_cell.length_b   1.000
_cell.length_c   1.000
_cell.angle_alpha   90.00
_cell.angle_beta   90.00
_cell.angle_gamma   90.00
#
_symmetry.space_group_name_H-M   'P 1'
#
loop_
_entity.id
_entity.type
_entity.pdbx_description
1 polymer ?
#
loop_
_entity_poly.entity_id
_entity_poly.type
_entity_poly.pdbx_seq_one_letter_code
_entity_poly.pdbx_strand_id
1 'polypeptide(L)'
;MKKIIFFLFFVSFINMQYAAIVPIETAKKLALNFYAQKFKEANSQIITKDIFISESYTISDNNIAVFYIFNIADYGYILISGENNTTPILAYSFESTYHPNNVIPAFKMWMDAYKKSILYARKNNLSANNEIKNRWLSITNTNNEKNSSKSVSPFIHSKWDQDNNFNIKCPADAAGPGGHCVTGCVATCLGQLMYYYRFPSHGKGNYSYTHNVYGNLSADYENTYYKWDAMCDVPTKPNLAISELISQSGIGVDMHYSANSSGMYNHSAAYVLKTYFKYSPAVRYVFRDSTNLRWDSLMITQLDKKMPLYYAGWSVPNVDGHAFVCDGYQDTTYFHFNFGWSGVSDGYFYLNALSPGNNNFNLAQELIINIYPDTALYTYPSYCGGQKTLTATEGSIEDGSGPINNYQANSNCIWLITPVGDSISSLNFNFSSLQTKLNHGIVKIYKGINSSAPLMGSYSGDSIPTSVSFNGKEAFVSFTSDNDSLFAGFFINYKATTPDYCSSYKYLNTTSGTFTDGSGNKKYNPNTYCTWKISPNTPTTNITLHFINFTTEANKDILRVKTFFPDSVLATFSGSNIPQDFTVNSDEAIIEWISDYENEFAGWEISYTSSNVGINAITGIENIFVYPNPVDKTLNIMMNITDKQDVMFDIYSMEGKLIYSENRKNLFGKIKEEINLNNIKSGIYLLQLSNSKKEILRQKIIVK
;
A
#
# COMPACT_ATOMS: atom_id res chain seq x y z
N MET A 1 40.29 16.09 84.81
CA MET A 1 40.06 15.12 83.72
C MET A 1 38.94 15.67 82.82
N LYS A 2 39.25 15.82 81.53
CA LYS A 2 38.43 16.51 80.51
C LYS A 2 37.25 15.64 80.08
N LYS A 3 36.04 16.22 80.03
CA LYS A 3 34.89 15.64 79.31
C LYS A 3 34.97 16.08 77.85
N ILE A 4 35.14 15.13 76.94
CA ILE A 4 35.09 15.33 75.50
C ILE A 4 33.66 15.01 75.06
N ILE A 5 32.97 16.02 74.53
CA ILE A 5 31.66 15.90 73.88
C ILE A 5 31.94 15.71 72.38
N PHE A 6 31.55 14.56 71.84
CA PHE A 6 31.59 14.26 70.41
C PHE A 6 30.36 14.89 69.74
N PHE A 7 30.58 15.86 68.86
CA PHE A 7 29.54 16.42 68.00
C PHE A 7 29.40 15.53 66.75
N LEU A 8 28.27 14.84 66.62
CA LEU A 8 27.90 14.09 65.42
C LEU A 8 27.28 15.08 64.41
N PHE A 9 28.04 15.41 63.36
CA PHE A 9 27.52 16.11 62.20
C PHE A 9 26.68 15.16 61.35
N PHE A 10 25.35 15.34 61.38
CA PHE A 10 24.44 14.69 60.44
C PHE A 10 24.44 15.54 59.15
N VAL A 11 25.33 15.21 58.21
CA VAL A 11 25.30 15.82 56.87
C VAL A 11 24.20 15.14 56.07
N SER A 12 23.03 15.77 56.03
CA SER A 12 21.98 15.49 55.05
C SER A 12 22.52 15.87 53.66
N PHE A 13 23.05 14.90 52.92
CA PHE A 13 23.26 15.05 51.47
C PHE A 13 21.89 15.12 50.79
N ILE A 14 21.39 16.33 50.57
CA ILE A 14 20.36 16.58 49.58
C ILE A 14 21.02 16.34 48.22
N ASN A 15 20.81 15.16 47.63
CA ASN A 15 21.18 14.90 46.24
C ASN A 15 20.36 15.83 45.34
N MET A 16 20.88 17.02 45.03
CA MET A 16 20.47 17.78 43.86
C MET A 16 20.96 17.00 42.64
N GLN A 17 20.12 16.09 42.12
CA GLN A 17 20.35 15.48 40.81
C GLN A 17 20.23 16.57 39.74
N TYR A 18 21.37 16.96 39.18
CA TYR A 18 21.45 17.84 38.02
C TYR A 18 20.86 17.14 36.78
N ALA A 19 20.45 17.94 35.78
CA ALA A 19 20.09 17.44 34.46
C ALA A 19 21.28 16.64 33.89
N ALA A 20 21.02 15.38 33.52
CA ALA A 20 22.02 14.47 32.99
C ALA A 20 21.49 13.72 31.78
N ILE A 21 22.39 13.42 30.84
CA ILE A 21 22.10 12.59 29.68
C ILE A 21 21.85 11.16 30.16
N VAL A 22 20.74 10.59 29.74
CA VAL A 22 20.36 9.20 30.04
C VAL A 22 21.17 8.28 29.13
N PRO A 23 22.02 7.37 29.68
CA PRO A 23 22.78 6.44 28.84
C PRO A 23 21.86 5.50 28.06
N ILE A 24 22.22 5.16 26.82
CA ILE A 24 21.38 4.32 25.95
C ILE A 24 21.03 2.96 26.58
N GLU A 25 21.95 2.32 27.31
CA GLU A 25 21.68 1.04 27.97
C GLU A 25 20.68 1.18 29.14
N THR A 26 20.69 2.33 29.82
CA THR A 26 19.65 2.66 30.80
C THR A 26 18.31 2.90 30.11
N ALA A 27 18.32 3.64 29.00
CA ALA A 27 17.12 3.92 28.21
C ALA A 27 16.47 2.64 27.67
N LYS A 28 17.26 1.68 27.12
CA LYS A 28 16.77 0.38 26.66
C LYS A 28 16.05 -0.40 27.76
N LYS A 29 16.66 -0.49 28.95
CA LYS A 29 16.08 -1.20 30.10
C LYS A 29 14.75 -0.57 30.53
N LEU A 30 14.72 0.75 30.66
CA LEU A 30 13.51 1.48 31.08
C LEU A 30 12.40 1.40 30.04
N ALA A 31 12.75 1.49 28.75
CA ALA A 31 11.82 1.36 27.65
C ALA A 31 11.17 -0.03 27.62
N LEU A 32 11.95 -1.10 27.73
CA LEU A 32 11.43 -2.47 27.80
C LEU A 32 10.51 -2.68 29.00
N ASN A 33 10.90 -2.20 30.18
CA ASN A 33 10.09 -2.32 31.39
C ASN A 33 8.71 -1.64 31.22
N PHE A 34 8.72 -0.39 30.76
CA PHE A 34 7.48 0.36 30.52
C PHE A 34 6.62 -0.31 29.44
N TYR A 35 7.22 -0.67 28.32
CA TYR A 35 6.51 -1.28 27.20
C TYR A 35 5.86 -2.62 27.60
N ALA A 36 6.60 -3.49 28.30
CA ALA A 36 6.08 -4.77 28.77
C ALA A 36 4.93 -4.61 29.77
N GLN A 37 4.98 -3.59 30.63
CA GLN A 37 3.88 -3.26 31.52
C GLN A 37 2.64 -2.83 30.72
N LYS A 38 2.78 -1.86 29.81
CA LYS A 38 1.65 -1.33 29.03
C LYS A 38 1.06 -2.33 28.05
N PHE A 39 1.88 -3.20 27.47
CA PHE A 39 1.42 -4.28 26.62
C PHE A 39 0.54 -5.28 27.39
N LYS A 40 0.92 -5.64 28.63
CA LYS A 40 0.12 -6.52 29.50
C LYS A 40 -1.21 -5.89 29.92
N GLU A 41 -1.20 -4.59 30.20
CA GLU A 41 -2.42 -3.83 30.53
C GLU A 41 -3.39 -3.76 29.32
N ALA A 42 -2.87 -3.63 28.10
CA ALA A 42 -3.68 -3.55 26.88
C ALA A 42 -4.18 -4.91 26.38
N ASN A 43 -3.40 -5.99 26.57
CA ASN A 43 -3.63 -7.31 25.96
C ASN A 43 -3.75 -8.42 27.01
N SER A 44 -4.79 -8.36 27.83
CA SER A 44 -5.02 -9.28 28.96
C SER A 44 -5.21 -10.77 28.58
N GLN A 45 -5.29 -11.10 27.29
CA GLN A 45 -5.50 -12.48 26.79
C GLN A 45 -4.36 -13.02 25.90
N ILE A 46 -3.27 -12.27 25.67
CA ILE A 46 -2.18 -12.71 24.77
C ILE A 46 -1.05 -13.39 25.57
N ILE A 47 -0.68 -14.61 25.17
CA ILE A 47 0.57 -15.27 25.58
C ILE A 47 1.71 -14.33 25.20
N THR A 48 2.49 -13.88 26.19
CA THR A 48 3.58 -12.93 26.01
C THR A 48 4.42 -13.30 24.78
N LYS A 49 4.24 -12.56 23.68
CA LYS A 49 5.26 -12.50 22.62
C LYS A 49 6.57 -12.10 23.31
N ASP A 50 7.69 -12.64 22.85
CA ASP A 50 8.99 -12.20 23.37
C ASP A 50 9.12 -10.69 23.11
N ILE A 51 9.10 -9.89 24.18
CA ILE A 51 9.26 -8.45 24.13
C ILE A 51 10.76 -8.17 24.20
N PHE A 52 11.36 -7.85 23.05
CA PHE A 52 12.78 -7.51 22.93
C PHE A 52 12.95 -6.32 21.99
N ILE A 53 14.08 -5.62 22.11
CA ILE A 53 14.43 -4.54 21.19
C ILE A 53 15.04 -5.17 19.94
N SER A 54 14.40 -4.97 18.79
CA SER A 54 14.89 -5.43 17.49
C SER A 54 15.88 -4.43 16.88
N GLU A 55 15.58 -3.13 16.95
CA GLU A 55 16.41 -2.06 16.40
C GLU A 55 16.48 -0.85 17.34
N SER A 56 17.55 -0.06 17.23
CA SER A 56 17.79 1.11 18.08
C SER A 56 18.28 2.29 17.25
N TYR A 57 17.63 3.44 17.43
CA TYR A 57 17.98 4.70 16.77
C TYR A 57 18.20 5.79 17.81
N THR A 58 19.16 6.67 17.54
CA THR A 58 19.46 7.82 18.39
C THR A 58 19.20 9.10 17.61
N ILE A 59 18.27 9.92 18.10
CA ILE A 59 18.06 11.28 17.58
C ILE A 59 18.94 12.21 18.39
N SER A 60 19.90 12.87 17.73
CA SER A 60 20.92 13.71 18.37
C SER A 60 20.87 15.18 17.89
N ASP A 61 21.48 16.04 18.70
CA ASP A 61 21.82 17.43 18.38
C ASP A 61 23.27 17.65 18.78
N ASN A 62 24.13 18.07 17.85
CA ASN A 62 25.57 18.23 18.09
C ASN A 62 26.25 17.00 18.72
N ASN A 63 25.91 15.79 18.23
CA ASN A 63 26.36 14.48 18.76
C ASN A 63 25.92 14.15 20.19
N ILE A 64 25.05 14.98 20.79
CA ILE A 64 24.44 14.71 22.09
C ILE A 64 23.04 14.14 21.87
N ALA A 65 22.74 12.99 22.47
CA ALA A 65 21.43 12.37 22.36
C ALA A 65 20.33 13.32 22.87
N VAL A 66 19.24 13.44 22.12
CA VAL A 66 18.02 14.16 22.51
C VAL A 66 16.98 13.17 22.97
N PHE A 67 16.73 12.13 22.17
CA PHE A 67 15.91 10.97 22.56
C PHE A 67 16.30 9.75 21.73
N TYR A 68 15.84 8.58 22.19
CA TYR A 68 16.07 7.29 21.56
C TYR A 68 14.75 6.74 21.03
N ILE A 69 14.83 5.98 19.94
CA ILE A 69 13.72 5.22 19.37
C ILE A 69 14.13 3.75 19.36
N PHE A 70 13.31 2.89 19.93
CA PHE A 70 13.54 1.45 19.93
C PHE A 70 12.37 0.74 19.26
N ASN A 71 12.66 -0.07 18.24
CA ASN A 71 11.67 -1.00 17.69
C ASN A 71 11.58 -2.20 18.64
N ILE A 72 10.35 -2.62 18.94
CA ILE A 72 10.05 -3.69 19.88
C ILE A 72 9.44 -4.85 19.10
N ALA A 73 10.17 -5.97 19.06
CA ALA A 73 9.89 -7.08 18.16
C ALA A 73 9.64 -6.56 16.71
N ASP A 74 8.67 -7.15 16.01
CA ASP A 74 8.37 -6.83 14.60
C ASP A 74 7.14 -5.93 14.42
N TYR A 75 6.60 -5.34 15.49
CA TYR A 75 5.29 -4.68 15.42
C TYR A 75 5.12 -3.46 16.34
N GLY A 76 6.14 -3.03 17.09
CA GLY A 76 6.00 -1.90 18.01
C GLY A 76 7.20 -0.96 17.99
N TYR A 77 7.02 0.23 18.54
CA TYR A 77 8.11 1.16 18.83
C TYR A 77 7.92 1.85 20.18
N ILE A 78 9.00 2.43 20.72
CA ILE A 78 8.96 3.30 21.90
C ILE A 78 10.02 4.41 21.81
N LEU A 79 9.58 5.63 22.11
CA LEU A 79 10.40 6.85 22.16
C LEU A 79 10.66 7.20 23.62
N ILE A 80 11.93 7.27 24.00
CA ILE A 80 12.37 7.63 25.36
C ILE A 80 13.35 8.79 25.32
N SER A 81 13.11 9.80 26.18
CA SER A 81 13.96 10.98 26.30
C SER A 81 15.40 10.63 26.68
N GLY A 82 16.33 11.34 26.06
CA GLY A 82 17.75 11.30 26.39
C GLY A 82 18.12 12.18 27.57
N GLU A 83 17.17 12.88 28.21
CA GLU A 83 17.42 13.75 29.35
C GLU A 83 16.49 13.48 30.53
N ASN A 84 17.07 13.31 31.71
CA ASN A 84 16.34 12.96 32.94
C ASN A 84 15.53 14.11 33.56
N ASN A 85 15.66 15.34 33.04
CA ASN A 85 14.89 16.51 33.45
C ASN A 85 13.65 16.77 32.59
N THR A 86 13.36 15.89 31.64
CA THR A 86 12.17 15.93 30.76
C THR A 86 11.33 14.66 30.95
N THR A 87 10.12 14.61 30.39
CA THR A 87 9.26 13.42 30.45
C THR A 87 9.99 12.19 29.87
N PRO A 88 10.02 11.03 30.56
CA PRO A 88 10.76 9.87 30.10
C PRO A 88 10.22 9.28 28.80
N ILE A 89 8.98 8.78 28.79
CA ILE A 89 8.40 8.14 27.61
C ILE A 89 7.60 9.19 26.82
N LEU A 90 7.97 9.42 25.57
CA LEU A 90 7.39 10.44 24.71
C LEU A 90 6.25 9.88 23.86
N ALA A 91 6.46 8.69 23.30
CA ALA A 91 5.45 7.97 22.51
C ALA A 91 5.77 6.48 22.46
N TYR A 92 4.79 5.64 22.13
CA TYR A 92 4.96 4.20 21.89
C TYR A 92 3.81 3.64 21.06
N SER A 93 4.00 2.48 20.44
CA SER A 93 2.97 1.79 19.65
C SER A 93 3.04 0.28 19.86
N PHE A 94 1.88 -0.37 19.80
CA PHE A 94 1.75 -1.84 19.77
C PHE A 94 1.41 -2.36 18.37
N GLU A 95 1.37 -1.49 17.36
CA GLU A 95 0.74 -1.77 16.06
C GLU A 95 1.70 -1.60 14.88
N SER A 96 2.68 -0.69 14.98
CA SER A 96 3.69 -0.48 13.95
C SER A 96 5.09 -0.29 14.52
N THR A 97 6.10 -0.52 13.68
CA THR A 97 7.51 -0.21 13.94
C THR A 97 7.89 1.14 13.33
N TYR A 98 8.96 1.74 13.86
CA TYR A 98 9.52 2.96 13.31
C TYR A 98 10.49 2.64 12.16
N HIS A 99 10.32 3.35 11.04
CA HIS A 99 11.20 3.25 9.87
C HIS A 99 11.82 4.62 9.55
N PRO A 100 13.14 4.82 9.76
CA PRO A 100 13.78 6.13 9.57
C PRO A 100 13.76 6.64 8.13
N ASN A 101 13.60 5.75 7.15
CA ASN A 101 13.51 6.09 5.74
C ASN A 101 12.06 6.35 5.27
N ASN A 102 11.06 6.12 6.12
CA ASN A 102 9.64 6.28 5.81
C ASN A 102 8.91 6.97 6.96
N VAL A 103 9.37 8.17 7.32
CA VAL A 103 8.77 8.96 8.41
C VAL A 103 7.67 9.83 7.83
N ILE A 104 6.42 9.52 8.19
CA ILE A 104 5.26 10.31 7.74
C ILE A 104 5.29 11.75 8.31
N PRO A 105 4.77 12.76 7.59
CA PRO A 105 4.82 14.16 8.02
C PRO A 105 4.23 14.41 9.41
N ALA A 106 3.08 13.80 9.72
CA ALA A 106 2.41 13.98 11.01
C ALA A 106 3.25 13.44 12.20
N PHE A 107 3.89 12.29 12.03
CA PHE A 107 4.78 11.73 13.05
C PHE A 107 6.06 12.56 13.20
N LYS A 108 6.61 13.03 12.07
CA LYS A 108 7.76 13.95 12.08
C LYS A 108 7.45 15.24 12.86
N MET A 109 6.27 15.82 12.67
CA MET A 109 5.82 17.00 13.42
C MET A 109 5.89 16.75 14.93
N TRP A 110 5.41 15.59 15.41
CA TRP A 110 5.50 15.19 16.82
C TRP A 110 6.95 15.05 17.30
N MET A 111 7.79 14.36 16.53
CA MET A 111 9.21 14.19 16.87
C MET A 111 9.96 15.53 16.94
N ASP A 112 9.72 16.43 16.00
CA ASP A 112 10.32 17.76 15.96
C ASP A 112 9.86 18.61 17.15
N ALA A 113 8.60 18.48 17.56
CA ALA A 113 8.07 19.16 18.74
C ALA A 113 8.71 18.64 20.04
N TYR A 114 8.87 17.32 20.20
CA TYR A 114 9.63 16.74 21.33
C TYR A 114 11.10 17.16 21.31
N LYS A 115 11.74 17.15 20.14
CA LYS A 115 13.13 17.61 19.98
C LYS A 115 13.28 19.05 20.46
N LYS A 116 12.42 19.97 19.99
CA LYS A 116 12.42 21.38 20.40
C LYS A 116 12.24 21.55 21.91
N SER A 117 11.31 20.80 22.51
CA SER A 117 11.05 20.80 23.95
C SER A 117 12.29 20.39 24.76
N ILE A 118 12.90 19.25 24.41
CA ILE A 118 14.07 18.72 25.12
C ILE A 118 15.27 19.68 24.98
N LEU A 119 15.55 20.17 23.77
CA LEU A 119 16.62 21.13 23.53
C LEU A 119 16.39 22.46 24.29
N TYR A 120 15.14 22.90 24.43
CA TYR A 120 14.82 24.06 25.25
C TYR A 120 15.12 23.80 26.73
N ALA A 121 14.71 22.65 27.27
CA ALA A 121 15.00 22.28 28.66
C ALA A 121 16.51 22.23 28.94
N ARG A 122 17.29 21.66 28.01
CA ARG A 122 18.75 21.65 28.02
C ARG A 122 19.34 23.06 28.02
N LYS A 123 18.98 23.88 27.04
CA LYS A 123 19.53 25.23 26.85
C LYS A 123 19.30 26.12 28.06
N ASN A 124 18.17 25.95 28.74
CA ASN A 124 17.78 26.76 29.90
C ASN A 124 18.10 26.09 31.25
N ASN A 125 18.79 24.94 31.26
CA ASN A 125 19.14 24.18 32.47
C ASN A 125 17.94 23.94 33.40
N LEU A 126 16.78 23.60 32.83
CA LEU A 126 15.57 23.38 33.60
C LEU A 126 15.74 22.18 34.54
N SER A 127 15.24 22.31 35.76
CA SER A 127 15.19 21.20 36.72
C SER A 127 13.92 20.38 36.54
N ALA A 128 14.01 19.05 36.74
CA ALA A 128 12.86 18.17 36.75
C ALA A 128 11.86 18.62 37.83
N ASN A 129 10.61 18.90 37.43
CA ASN A 129 9.53 19.13 38.39
C ASN A 129 9.12 17.80 39.07
N ASN A 130 8.25 17.88 40.09
CA ASN A 130 7.83 16.68 40.83
C ASN A 130 7.12 15.65 39.95
N GLU A 131 6.36 16.09 38.93
CA GLU A 131 5.69 15.20 37.99
C GLU A 131 6.70 14.40 37.17
N ILE A 132 7.68 15.07 36.56
CA ILE A 132 8.75 14.43 35.76
C ILE A 132 9.55 13.45 36.62
N LYS A 133 9.94 13.86 37.84
CA LYS A 133 10.64 12.98 38.79
C LYS A 133 9.83 11.72 39.09
N ASN A 134 8.53 11.87 39.40
CA ASN A 134 7.65 10.74 39.68
C ASN A 134 7.49 9.81 38.47
N ARG A 135 7.44 10.34 37.24
CA ARG A 135 7.39 9.53 36.02
C ARG A 135 8.67 8.71 35.83
N TRP A 136 9.85 9.30 36.00
CA TRP A 136 11.12 8.54 35.95
C TRP A 136 11.23 7.47 37.03
N LEU A 137 10.77 7.77 38.26
CA LEU A 137 10.70 6.79 39.34
C LEU A 137 9.73 5.64 39.02
N SER A 138 8.59 5.93 38.40
CA SER A 138 7.56 4.93 38.08
C SER A 138 8.07 3.86 37.10
N ILE A 139 8.90 4.23 36.13
CA ILE A 139 9.46 3.29 35.14
C ILE A 139 10.73 2.59 35.64
N THR A 140 11.34 3.11 36.70
CA THR A 140 12.54 2.53 37.33
C THR A 140 12.16 1.46 38.37
N ASN A 141 11.10 1.70 39.14
CA ASN A 141 10.65 0.80 40.20
C ASN A 141 9.59 -0.19 39.68
N THR A 142 10.02 -1.41 39.36
CA THR A 142 9.15 -2.51 38.90
C THR A 142 8.23 -3.10 39.98
N ASN A 143 8.30 -2.60 41.22
CA ASN A 143 7.60 -3.16 42.39
C ASN A 143 6.36 -2.37 42.84
N ASN A 144 5.94 -1.34 42.10
CA ASN A 144 4.76 -0.58 42.51
C ASN A 144 3.47 -1.30 42.15
N GLU A 145 2.64 -1.49 43.17
CA GLU A 145 1.30 -2.07 43.11
C GLU A 145 0.42 -1.41 42.05
N LYS A 146 -0.46 -2.24 41.47
CA LYS A 146 -1.52 -1.87 40.52
C LYS A 146 -2.28 -0.62 40.96
N ASN A 147 -1.97 0.51 40.36
CA ASN A 147 -2.98 1.54 40.14
C ASN A 147 -3.47 1.35 38.71
N SER A 148 -4.59 0.62 38.54
CA SER A 148 -5.26 0.58 37.24
C SER A 148 -5.73 1.99 36.93
N SER A 149 -4.95 2.71 36.14
CA SER A 149 -5.36 3.98 35.61
C SER A 149 -6.50 3.76 34.61
N LYS A 150 -7.41 4.72 34.54
CA LYS A 150 -8.46 4.67 33.53
C LYS A 150 -7.82 4.69 32.14
N SER A 151 -8.26 3.80 31.26
CA SER A 151 -7.75 3.69 29.89
C SER A 151 -8.87 3.23 28.96
N VAL A 152 -8.77 3.61 27.68
CA VAL A 152 -9.65 3.16 26.60
C VAL A 152 -8.76 2.69 25.46
N SER A 153 -8.81 1.39 25.13
CA SER A 153 -8.10 0.84 23.98
C SER A 153 -8.61 1.48 22.67
N PRO A 154 -7.76 1.58 21.63
CA PRO A 154 -8.13 2.09 20.32
C PRO A 154 -9.31 1.28 19.78
N PHE A 155 -10.29 1.97 19.21
CA PHE A 155 -11.54 1.35 18.78
C PHE A 155 -11.92 1.69 17.34
N ILE A 156 -11.05 2.42 16.61
CA ILE A 156 -11.14 2.50 15.16
C ILE A 156 -10.21 1.46 14.55
N HIS A 157 -10.79 0.63 13.69
CA HIS A 157 -10.07 -0.44 13.01
C HIS A 157 -9.60 -0.06 11.61
N SER A 158 -10.22 0.95 10.98
CA SER A 158 -9.79 1.43 9.67
C SER A 158 -8.35 1.92 9.70
N LYS A 159 -7.54 1.46 8.76
CA LYS A 159 -6.18 1.95 8.52
C LYS A 159 -6.14 2.56 7.13
N TRP A 160 -6.90 3.64 6.95
CA TRP A 160 -7.02 4.31 5.65
C TRP A 160 -5.80 5.18 5.35
N ASP A 161 -5.60 5.47 4.07
CA ASP A 161 -4.50 6.28 3.54
C ASP A 161 -5.03 7.34 2.57
N GLN A 162 -4.13 8.05 1.89
CA GLN A 162 -4.43 9.18 1.03
C GLN A 162 -4.12 8.94 -0.44
N ASP A 163 -3.67 7.73 -0.79
CA ASP A 163 -3.13 7.38 -2.10
C ASP A 163 -4.10 6.49 -2.91
N ASN A 164 -3.55 5.67 -3.82
CA ASN A 164 -4.25 4.96 -4.90
C ASN A 164 -5.48 4.14 -4.46
N ASN A 165 -5.49 3.60 -3.24
CA ASN A 165 -6.63 2.82 -2.77
C ASN A 165 -7.84 3.68 -2.36
N PHE A 166 -7.62 5.00 -2.20
CA PHE A 166 -8.52 5.94 -1.54
C PHE A 166 -8.83 7.19 -2.40
N ASN A 167 -8.00 7.49 -3.40
CA ASN A 167 -8.01 8.78 -4.10
C ASN A 167 -8.63 8.77 -5.50
N ILE A 168 -9.18 7.66 -5.95
CA ILE A 168 -9.69 7.47 -7.32
C ILE A 168 -10.77 8.51 -7.71
N LYS A 169 -11.56 8.96 -6.72
CA LYS A 169 -12.60 9.98 -6.89
C LYS A 169 -12.09 11.41 -6.67
N CYS A 170 -10.79 11.59 -6.41
CA CYS A 170 -10.14 12.90 -6.38
C CYS A 170 -9.81 13.37 -7.81
N PRO A 171 -9.55 14.68 -8.02
CA PRO A 171 -9.23 15.21 -9.34
C PRO A 171 -8.05 14.47 -10.00
N ALA A 172 -8.17 14.20 -11.30
CA ALA A 172 -7.11 13.55 -12.07
C ALA A 172 -5.86 14.44 -12.13
N ASP A 173 -4.71 13.86 -11.84
CA ASP A 173 -3.39 14.49 -11.91
C ASP A 173 -2.33 13.42 -12.18
N ALA A 174 -1.68 13.48 -13.34
CA ALA A 174 -0.71 12.48 -13.78
C ALA A 174 0.53 12.38 -12.88
N ALA A 175 0.83 13.41 -12.08
CA ALA A 175 1.93 13.39 -11.12
C ALA A 175 1.54 12.77 -9.78
N GLY A 176 0.26 12.54 -9.53
CA GLY A 176 -0.24 11.98 -8.28
C GLY A 176 -0.31 10.44 -8.29
N PRO A 177 -0.38 9.81 -7.11
CA PRO A 177 -0.48 8.36 -7.02
C PRO A 177 -1.74 7.87 -7.73
N GLY A 178 -1.59 6.85 -8.59
CA GLY A 178 -2.70 6.32 -9.38
C GLY A 178 -3.21 7.26 -10.48
N GLY A 179 -2.54 8.39 -10.76
CA GLY A 179 -3.01 9.40 -11.71
C GLY A 179 -4.05 10.36 -11.13
N HIS A 180 -4.15 10.45 -9.81
CA HIS A 180 -5.07 11.34 -9.10
C HIS A 180 -4.36 12.11 -7.99
N CYS A 181 -4.90 13.29 -7.64
CA CYS A 181 -4.48 14.02 -6.45
C CYS A 181 -4.58 13.12 -5.20
N VAL A 182 -3.71 13.32 -4.20
CA VAL A 182 -3.91 12.66 -2.89
C VAL A 182 -5.18 13.19 -2.23
N THR A 183 -5.81 12.39 -1.37
CA THR A 183 -7.09 12.75 -0.75
C THR A 183 -6.99 13.94 0.21
N GLY A 184 -5.88 14.04 0.94
CA GLY A 184 -5.66 14.99 2.03
C GLY A 184 -6.05 14.41 3.40
N CYS A 185 -5.25 14.76 4.42
CA CYS A 185 -5.37 14.21 5.76
C CYS A 185 -6.72 14.55 6.43
N VAL A 186 -7.28 15.73 6.15
CA VAL A 186 -8.58 16.15 6.69
C VAL A 186 -9.71 15.27 6.17
N ALA A 187 -9.75 15.04 4.85
CA ALA A 187 -10.77 14.23 4.20
C ALA A 187 -10.69 12.77 4.64
N THR A 188 -9.46 12.24 4.76
CA THR A 188 -9.22 10.87 5.25
C THR A 188 -9.65 10.71 6.70
N CYS A 189 -9.32 11.68 7.57
CA CYS A 189 -9.77 11.69 8.97
C CYS A 189 -11.30 11.72 9.08
N LEU A 190 -11.98 12.60 8.33
CA LEU A 190 -13.44 12.66 8.27
C LEU A 190 -14.06 11.34 7.75
N GLY A 191 -13.47 10.76 6.70
CA GLY A 191 -13.90 9.48 6.14
C GLY A 191 -13.86 8.36 7.18
N GLN A 192 -12.74 8.22 7.90
CA GLN A 192 -12.59 7.21 8.96
C GLN A 192 -13.60 7.42 10.10
N LEU A 193 -13.81 8.67 10.53
CA LEU A 193 -14.80 9.01 11.56
C LEU A 193 -16.23 8.66 11.11
N MET A 194 -16.58 8.89 9.84
CA MET A 194 -17.91 8.54 9.33
C MET A 194 -18.10 7.05 9.11
N TYR A 195 -17.07 6.35 8.65
CA TYR A 195 -17.07 4.89 8.51
C TYR A 195 -17.20 4.19 9.86
N TYR A 196 -16.57 4.71 10.92
CA TYR A 196 -16.76 4.22 12.29
C TYR A 196 -18.24 4.20 12.70
N TYR A 197 -18.99 5.25 12.36
CA TYR A 197 -20.43 5.31 12.64
C TYR A 197 -21.30 4.62 11.58
N ARG A 198 -20.77 4.33 10.38
CA ARG A 198 -21.51 3.97 9.16
C ARG A 198 -22.72 4.87 8.91
N PHE A 199 -22.51 6.18 8.98
CA PHE A 199 -23.57 7.19 8.89
C PHE A 199 -23.10 8.43 8.13
N PRO A 200 -23.97 9.08 7.33
CA PRO A 200 -25.37 8.73 7.04
C PRO A 200 -25.53 7.74 5.87
N SER A 201 -26.74 7.32 5.53
CA SER A 201 -26.98 6.57 4.27
C SER A 201 -26.76 7.44 3.03
N HIS A 202 -27.10 8.72 3.13
CA HIS A 202 -26.83 9.78 2.17
C HIS A 202 -26.78 11.11 2.95
N GLY A 203 -26.07 12.10 2.43
CA GLY A 203 -25.95 13.41 3.07
C GLY A 203 -27.13 14.36 2.79
N LYS A 204 -26.87 15.66 2.78
CA LYS A 204 -27.86 16.73 2.62
C LYS A 204 -27.35 17.82 1.69
N GLY A 205 -28.17 18.21 0.71
CA GLY A 205 -27.86 19.26 -0.24
C GLY A 205 -26.68 18.93 -1.15
N ASN A 206 -26.14 19.97 -1.76
CA ASN A 206 -24.96 19.90 -2.62
C ASN A 206 -24.04 21.08 -2.32
N TYR A 207 -22.79 20.97 -2.75
CA TYR A 207 -21.80 22.03 -2.63
C TYR A 207 -20.84 21.99 -3.81
N SER A 208 -20.33 23.15 -4.20
CA SER A 208 -19.27 23.26 -5.20
C SER A 208 -18.41 24.49 -4.96
N TYR A 209 -17.14 24.39 -5.30
CA TYR A 209 -16.20 25.51 -5.32
C TYR A 209 -15.27 25.39 -6.54
N THR A 210 -14.62 26.50 -6.91
CA THR A 210 -13.67 26.51 -8.02
C THR A 210 -12.24 26.37 -7.50
N HIS A 211 -11.57 25.30 -7.90
CA HIS A 211 -10.15 25.09 -7.70
C HIS A 211 -9.32 25.74 -8.81
N ASN A 212 -8.22 26.40 -8.46
CA ASN A 212 -7.40 27.14 -9.42
C ASN A 212 -6.78 26.26 -10.53
N VAL A 213 -6.55 24.97 -10.24
CA VAL A 213 -5.91 24.02 -11.18
C VAL A 213 -6.92 23.06 -11.81
N TYR A 214 -7.89 22.57 -11.04
CA TYR A 214 -8.78 21.46 -11.45
C TYR A 214 -10.19 21.94 -11.82
N GLY A 215 -10.42 23.25 -11.86
CA GLY A 215 -11.71 23.84 -12.22
C GLY A 215 -12.77 23.65 -11.15
N ASN A 216 -14.03 23.54 -11.57
CA ASN A 216 -15.15 23.43 -10.64
C ASN A 216 -15.26 22.02 -10.06
N LEU A 217 -15.19 21.90 -8.74
CA LEU A 217 -15.34 20.65 -8.00
C LEU A 217 -16.67 20.69 -7.24
N SER A 218 -17.44 19.60 -7.30
CA SER A 218 -18.81 19.56 -6.77
C SER A 218 -19.16 18.22 -6.15
N ALA A 219 -19.90 18.24 -5.04
CA ALA A 219 -20.45 17.07 -4.37
C ALA A 219 -21.97 17.22 -4.21
N ASP A 220 -22.72 16.21 -4.64
CA ASP A 220 -24.15 16.08 -4.40
C ASP A 220 -24.37 15.10 -3.24
N TYR A 221 -24.35 15.63 -2.02
CA TYR A 221 -24.50 14.83 -0.81
C TYR A 221 -25.91 14.22 -0.70
N GLU A 222 -26.92 14.90 -1.23
CA GLU A 222 -28.32 14.47 -1.14
C GLU A 222 -28.58 13.20 -1.95
N ASN A 223 -28.02 13.11 -3.16
CA ASN A 223 -28.24 11.99 -4.07
C ASN A 223 -27.13 10.92 -4.06
N THR A 224 -26.04 11.11 -3.31
CA THR A 224 -25.02 10.08 -3.13
C THR A 224 -25.33 9.18 -1.94
N TYR A 225 -25.50 7.89 -2.23
CA TYR A 225 -25.70 6.84 -1.22
C TYR A 225 -24.37 6.17 -0.85
N TYR A 226 -23.94 6.32 0.39
CA TYR A 226 -22.68 5.75 0.87
C TYR A 226 -22.82 4.24 1.08
N LYS A 227 -22.02 3.47 0.34
CA LYS A 227 -22.05 2.01 0.34
C LYS A 227 -21.20 1.44 1.46
N TRP A 228 -21.63 1.61 2.70
CA TRP A 228 -20.86 1.20 3.89
C TRP A 228 -20.43 -0.27 3.87
N ASP A 229 -21.31 -1.17 3.40
CA ASP A 229 -21.02 -2.61 3.34
C ASP A 229 -19.94 -2.97 2.27
N ALA A 230 -19.60 -2.04 1.37
CA ALA A 230 -18.53 -2.16 0.37
C ALA A 230 -17.21 -1.45 0.80
N MET A 231 -17.19 -0.85 1.98
CA MET A 231 -15.99 -0.30 2.61
C MET A 231 -15.40 -1.33 3.58
N CYS A 232 -14.10 -1.30 3.79
CA CYS A 232 -13.38 -2.20 4.70
C CYS A 232 -12.28 -1.45 5.46
N ASP A 233 -11.73 -2.10 6.49
CA ASP A 233 -10.74 -1.48 7.36
C ASP A 233 -9.41 -1.24 6.64
N VAL A 234 -8.99 -2.18 5.79
CA VAL A 234 -7.72 -2.14 5.06
C VAL A 234 -7.97 -2.59 3.61
N PRO A 235 -8.36 -1.66 2.71
CA PRO A 235 -8.56 -1.98 1.30
C PRO A 235 -7.23 -2.38 0.67
N THR A 236 -7.28 -3.44 -0.13
CA THR A 236 -6.06 -3.99 -0.78
C THR A 236 -5.91 -3.59 -2.23
N LYS A 237 -6.89 -2.84 -2.72
CA LYS A 237 -6.97 -2.31 -4.06
C LYS A 237 -7.79 -1.02 -4.04
N PRO A 238 -7.76 -0.24 -5.14
CA PRO A 238 -8.70 0.84 -5.39
C PRO A 238 -10.14 0.54 -4.91
N ASN A 239 -10.60 1.21 -3.85
CA ASN A 239 -11.94 1.04 -3.29
C ASN A 239 -12.83 2.26 -3.57
N LEU A 240 -13.79 2.09 -4.48
CA LEU A 240 -14.64 3.19 -4.94
C LEU A 240 -15.60 3.72 -3.86
N ALA A 241 -16.09 2.85 -2.97
CA ALA A 241 -17.01 3.28 -1.91
C ALA A 241 -16.28 4.21 -0.93
N ILE A 242 -15.07 3.81 -0.51
CA ILE A 242 -14.22 4.64 0.36
C ILE A 242 -13.82 5.93 -0.35
N SER A 243 -13.38 5.84 -1.62
CA SER A 243 -12.95 7.00 -2.40
C SER A 243 -14.06 8.03 -2.59
N GLU A 244 -15.30 7.60 -2.82
CA GLU A 244 -16.47 8.50 -2.94
C GLU A 244 -16.69 9.28 -1.64
N LEU A 245 -16.69 8.59 -0.49
CA LEU A 245 -16.86 9.23 0.82
C LEU A 245 -15.76 10.25 1.11
N ILE A 246 -14.51 9.88 0.85
CA ILE A 246 -13.36 10.75 1.11
C ILE A 246 -13.37 11.96 0.16
N SER A 247 -13.64 11.75 -1.14
CA SER A 247 -13.73 12.84 -2.12
C SER A 247 -14.82 13.85 -1.74
N GLN A 248 -16.01 13.39 -1.34
CA GLN A 248 -17.08 14.28 -0.89
C GLN A 248 -16.73 15.04 0.41
N SER A 249 -15.99 14.39 1.31
CA SER A 249 -15.44 15.03 2.51
C SER A 249 -14.46 16.14 2.14
N GLY A 250 -13.56 15.89 1.17
CA GLY A 250 -12.60 16.86 0.65
C GLY A 250 -13.28 18.04 -0.03
N ILE A 251 -14.30 17.81 -0.86
CA ILE A 251 -15.05 18.89 -1.51
C ILE A 251 -15.75 19.78 -0.47
N GLY A 252 -16.31 19.18 0.59
CA GLY A 252 -17.03 19.93 1.62
C GLY A 252 -16.13 20.90 2.39
N VAL A 253 -14.84 20.59 2.51
CA VAL A 253 -13.86 21.39 3.24
C VAL A 253 -13.06 22.35 2.35
N ASP A 254 -13.46 22.56 1.09
CA ASP A 254 -12.72 23.39 0.12
C ASP A 254 -11.27 22.91 -0.07
N MET A 255 -11.07 21.59 -0.20
CA MET A 255 -9.73 21.00 -0.28
C MET A 255 -8.88 21.62 -1.41
N HIS A 256 -7.71 22.15 -1.05
CA HIS A 256 -6.67 22.51 -2.02
C HIS A 256 -5.96 21.23 -2.47
N TYR A 257 -6.55 20.57 -3.47
CA TYR A 257 -6.00 19.35 -4.04
C TYR A 257 -4.63 19.60 -4.70
N SER A 258 -3.74 18.62 -4.58
CA SER A 258 -2.57 18.51 -5.44
C SER A 258 -2.11 17.06 -5.58
N ALA A 259 -1.21 16.82 -6.54
CA ALA A 259 -0.60 15.50 -6.78
C ALA A 259 0.08 14.89 -5.53
N ASN A 260 0.74 15.72 -4.70
CA ASN A 260 1.62 15.23 -3.62
C ASN A 260 1.16 15.61 -2.20
N SER A 261 0.30 16.63 -2.08
CA SER A 261 -0.17 17.11 -0.78
C SER A 261 -1.47 17.90 -0.94
N SER A 262 -2.57 17.37 -0.42
CA SER A 262 -3.86 18.05 -0.42
C SER A 262 -4.17 18.53 0.99
N GLY A 263 -4.50 19.81 1.13
CA GLY A 263 -4.75 20.45 2.43
C GLY A 263 -5.89 21.47 2.38
N MET A 264 -6.32 21.97 3.54
CA MET A 264 -7.30 23.06 3.62
C MET A 264 -6.75 24.20 4.47
N TYR A 265 -7.12 25.45 4.15
CA TYR A 265 -6.70 26.63 4.92
C TYR A 265 -7.69 27.04 6.03
N ASN A 266 -8.91 26.50 6.03
CA ASN A 266 -9.99 26.87 6.95
C ASN A 266 -10.41 25.69 7.84
N HIS A 267 -10.80 25.91 9.10
CA HIS A 267 -11.27 24.83 9.99
C HIS A 267 -12.75 24.46 9.73
N SER A 268 -13.04 23.95 8.54
CA SER A 268 -14.42 23.71 8.05
C SER A 268 -14.97 22.32 8.39
N ALA A 269 -14.13 21.37 8.79
CA ALA A 269 -14.53 19.98 9.05
C ALA A 269 -15.74 19.84 10.01
N ALA A 270 -15.80 20.64 11.09
CA ALA A 270 -16.95 20.62 12.01
C ALA A 270 -18.24 21.15 11.35
N TYR A 271 -18.12 22.15 10.48
CA TYR A 271 -19.24 22.70 9.71
C TYR A 271 -19.75 21.68 8.70
N VAL A 272 -18.85 21.01 7.99
CA VAL A 272 -19.16 19.98 6.98
C VAL A 272 -19.95 18.82 7.57
N LEU A 273 -19.52 18.28 8.72
CA LEU A 273 -20.23 17.20 9.41
C LEU A 273 -21.70 17.56 9.69
N LYS A 274 -21.96 18.78 10.17
CA LYS A 274 -23.31 19.26 10.48
C LYS A 274 -24.15 19.57 9.25
N THR A 275 -23.53 20.21 8.26
CA THR A 275 -24.24 20.79 7.12
C THR A 275 -24.60 19.73 6.09
N TYR A 276 -23.64 18.86 5.76
CA TYR A 276 -23.74 17.93 4.64
C TYR A 276 -23.91 16.48 5.10
N PHE A 277 -23.40 16.10 6.26
CA PHE A 277 -23.37 14.70 6.72
C PHE A 277 -24.32 14.37 7.88
N LYS A 278 -25.24 15.28 8.23
CA LYS A 278 -26.33 15.01 9.20
C LYS A 278 -25.84 14.68 10.64
N TYR A 279 -24.65 15.15 11.01
CA TYR A 279 -24.14 15.01 12.38
C TYR A 279 -24.76 16.02 13.34
N SER A 280 -24.70 15.69 14.63
CA SER A 280 -25.30 16.48 15.72
C SER A 280 -24.94 17.97 15.64
N PRO A 281 -25.92 18.88 15.87
CA PRO A 281 -25.62 20.31 15.97
C PRO A 281 -24.64 20.64 17.11
N ALA A 282 -24.45 19.72 18.06
CA ALA A 282 -23.47 19.83 19.14
C ALA A 282 -22.01 19.67 18.69
N VAL A 283 -21.76 19.21 17.44
CA VAL A 283 -20.42 19.13 16.85
C VAL A 283 -19.75 20.49 16.89
N ARG A 284 -18.58 20.55 17.53
CA ARG A 284 -17.91 21.81 17.85
C ARG A 284 -16.41 21.72 17.64
N TYR A 285 -15.89 22.66 16.86
CA TYR A 285 -14.47 22.95 16.75
C TYR A 285 -13.94 23.63 18.03
N VAL A 286 -12.78 23.18 18.51
CA VAL A 286 -12.09 23.78 19.66
C VAL A 286 -10.62 23.95 19.31
N PHE A 287 -10.13 25.18 19.44
CA PHE A 287 -8.72 25.52 19.25
C PHE A 287 -8.01 25.66 20.60
N ARG A 288 -6.90 24.93 20.77
CA ARG A 288 -6.19 24.79 22.05
C ARG A 288 -5.73 26.12 22.63
N ASP A 289 -5.25 27.03 21.80
CA ASP A 289 -4.67 28.30 22.26
C ASP A 289 -5.71 29.34 22.68
N SER A 290 -6.97 29.14 22.28
CA SER A 290 -8.07 30.08 22.56
C SER A 290 -9.04 29.59 23.65
N THR A 291 -8.87 28.35 24.12
CA THR A 291 -9.83 27.72 25.04
C THR A 291 -9.36 27.75 26.49
N ASN A 292 -10.28 28.00 27.41
CA ASN A 292 -10.06 27.85 28.86
C ASN A 292 -10.38 26.42 29.35
N LEU A 293 -10.80 25.54 28.44
CA LEU A 293 -11.17 24.16 28.77
C LEU A 293 -9.91 23.32 28.95
N ARG A 294 -9.94 22.41 29.93
CA ARG A 294 -8.85 21.45 30.13
C ARG A 294 -8.81 20.49 28.94
N TRP A 295 -7.75 20.58 28.15
CA TRP A 295 -7.56 19.85 26.89
C TRP A 295 -7.73 18.33 27.06
N ASP A 296 -6.97 17.74 27.99
CA ASP A 296 -7.02 16.30 28.25
C ASP A 296 -8.42 15.83 28.68
N SER A 297 -9.13 16.64 29.48
CA SER A 297 -10.50 16.33 29.89
C SER A 297 -11.49 16.35 28.73
N LEU A 298 -11.31 17.25 27.75
CA LEU A 298 -12.15 17.24 26.54
C LEU A 298 -12.02 15.92 25.80
N MET A 299 -10.80 15.42 25.65
CA MET A 299 -10.59 14.19 24.89
C MET A 299 -11.05 12.96 25.67
N ILE A 300 -10.68 12.85 26.95
CA ILE A 300 -11.07 11.72 27.81
C ILE A 300 -12.59 11.58 27.88
N THR A 301 -13.33 12.68 28.07
CA THR A 301 -14.80 12.64 28.18
C THR A 301 -15.50 12.13 26.92
N GLN A 302 -14.86 12.25 25.75
CA GLN A 302 -15.38 11.79 24.47
C GLN A 302 -14.99 10.31 24.26
N LEU A 303 -13.72 9.97 24.48
CA LEU A 303 -13.20 8.61 24.36
C LEU A 303 -13.85 7.63 25.35
N ASP A 304 -14.20 8.09 26.55
CA ASP A 304 -14.98 7.34 27.55
C ASP A 304 -16.35 6.91 27.02
N LYS A 305 -16.93 7.70 26.11
CA LYS A 305 -18.22 7.44 25.46
C LYS A 305 -18.06 6.72 24.12
N LYS A 306 -16.86 6.23 23.82
CA LYS A 306 -16.53 5.63 22.51
C LYS A 306 -16.80 6.59 21.34
N MET A 307 -16.50 7.87 21.56
CA MET A 307 -16.61 8.89 20.52
C MET A 307 -15.20 9.29 20.08
N PRO A 308 -14.76 8.87 18.88
CA PRO A 308 -13.47 9.28 18.37
C PRO A 308 -13.49 10.76 18.01
N LEU A 309 -12.32 11.36 18.02
CA LEU A 309 -12.14 12.79 17.80
C LEU A 309 -11.39 13.01 16.50
N TYR A 310 -11.81 14.02 15.75
CA TYR A 310 -10.90 14.69 14.84
C TYR A 310 -9.87 15.45 15.67
N TYR A 311 -8.59 15.25 15.39
CA TYR A 311 -7.49 16.00 15.97
C TYR A 311 -6.64 16.59 14.86
N ALA A 312 -6.15 17.80 15.02
CA ALA A 312 -5.13 18.34 14.12
C ALA A 312 -4.10 19.19 14.87
N GLY A 313 -2.91 19.27 14.28
CA GLY A 313 -1.80 20.08 14.76
C GLY A 313 -1.08 20.76 13.60
N TRP A 314 -0.45 21.89 13.87
CA TRP A 314 0.21 22.71 12.87
C TRP A 314 1.65 22.97 13.29
N SER A 315 2.55 23.00 12.32
CA SER A 315 3.88 23.53 12.58
C SER A 315 3.83 25.06 12.75
N VAL A 316 4.76 25.61 13.53
CA VAL A 316 4.97 27.06 13.67
C VAL A 316 6.47 27.34 13.49
N PRO A 317 6.88 28.29 12.62
CA PRO A 317 6.06 29.26 11.88
C PRO A 317 5.48 28.75 10.55
N ASN A 318 5.90 27.59 10.05
CA ASN A 318 5.40 27.02 8.80
C ASN A 318 4.02 26.42 9.04
N VAL A 319 2.96 27.03 8.48
CA VAL A 319 1.55 26.65 8.68
C VAL A 319 1.20 25.36 7.92
N ASP A 320 1.93 24.29 8.22
CA ASP A 320 1.72 22.94 7.68
C ASP A 320 0.88 22.16 8.69
N GLY A 321 -0.41 21.98 8.37
CA GLY A 321 -1.38 21.29 9.21
C GLY A 321 -1.45 19.79 8.93
N HIS A 322 -1.63 19.00 9.98
CA HIS A 322 -1.86 17.56 9.89
C HIS A 322 -3.09 17.17 10.72
N ALA A 323 -4.04 16.50 10.09
CA ALA A 323 -5.25 15.99 10.71
C ALA A 323 -5.22 14.47 10.82
N PHE A 324 -5.72 13.95 11.94
CA PHE A 324 -5.70 12.53 12.27
C PHE A 324 -6.77 12.22 13.31
N VAL A 325 -7.05 10.94 13.52
CA VAL A 325 -8.10 10.50 14.45
C VAL A 325 -7.50 10.20 15.82
N CYS A 326 -8.16 10.63 16.89
CA CYS A 326 -7.88 10.18 18.25
C CYS A 326 -8.99 9.26 18.73
N ASP A 327 -8.66 8.02 19.06
CA ASP A 327 -9.61 6.95 19.32
C ASP A 327 -9.25 6.07 20.54
N GLY A 328 -8.30 6.51 21.36
CA GLY A 328 -7.91 5.76 22.55
C GLY A 328 -7.01 6.57 23.48
N TYR A 329 -6.83 6.09 24.70
CA TYR A 329 -5.88 6.68 25.64
C TYR A 329 -5.43 5.69 26.73
N GLN A 330 -4.24 5.93 27.28
CA GLN A 330 -3.68 5.22 28.42
C GLN A 330 -3.20 6.18 29.50
N ASP A 331 -3.40 5.80 30.76
CA ASP A 331 -3.04 6.59 31.96
C ASP A 331 -3.57 8.03 31.96
N THR A 332 -4.65 8.31 31.23
CA THR A 332 -5.20 9.68 31.01
C THR A 332 -4.21 10.70 30.44
N THR A 333 -3.03 10.26 29.98
CA THR A 333 -1.93 11.18 29.58
C THR A 333 -1.29 10.82 28.25
N TYR A 334 -1.47 9.58 27.79
CA TYR A 334 -1.08 9.16 26.45
C TYR A 334 -2.33 8.96 25.61
N PHE A 335 -2.37 9.57 24.44
CA PHE A 335 -3.52 9.48 23.54
C PHE A 335 -3.13 8.74 22.28
N HIS A 336 -3.98 7.79 21.89
CA HIS A 336 -3.80 7.03 20.67
C HIS A 336 -4.20 7.88 19.47
N PHE A 337 -3.36 7.88 18.44
CA PHE A 337 -3.61 8.55 17.18
C PHE A 337 -3.49 7.57 16.02
N ASN A 338 -4.51 7.57 15.17
CA ASN A 338 -4.49 6.99 13.84
C ASN A 338 -4.21 8.11 12.83
N PHE A 339 -3.02 8.07 12.21
CA PHE A 339 -2.55 9.17 11.38
C PHE A 339 -3.17 9.24 9.98
N GLY A 340 -3.91 8.20 9.55
CA GLY A 340 -4.43 8.12 8.19
C GLY A 340 -3.33 7.88 7.14
N TRP A 341 -2.39 7.00 7.47
CA TRP A 341 -1.26 6.56 6.63
C TRP A 341 -1.06 5.04 6.71
N SER A 342 -2.13 4.27 6.46
CA SER A 342 -2.08 2.80 6.48
C SER A 342 -1.61 2.20 7.83
N GLY A 343 -1.82 2.91 8.93
CA GLY A 343 -1.37 2.51 10.27
C GLY A 343 0.11 2.79 10.58
N VAL A 344 0.86 3.36 9.62
CA VAL A 344 2.27 3.71 9.82
C VAL A 344 2.39 4.76 10.91
N SER A 345 3.21 4.46 11.92
CA SER A 345 3.46 5.32 13.09
C SER A 345 2.24 5.56 13.99
N ASP A 346 1.11 4.88 13.78
CA ASP A 346 -0.02 4.92 14.72
C ASP A 346 0.45 4.52 16.11
N GLY A 347 -0.06 5.18 17.14
CA GLY A 347 0.35 4.88 18.50
C GLY A 347 -0.06 5.92 19.53
N TYR A 348 0.48 5.77 20.73
CA TYR A 348 0.22 6.57 21.91
C TYR A 348 1.24 7.69 22.06
N PHE A 349 0.77 8.94 22.18
CA PHE A 349 1.62 10.15 22.25
C PHE A 349 1.33 10.95 23.52
N TYR A 350 2.39 11.45 24.15
CA TYR A 350 2.29 12.28 25.35
C TYR A 350 2.16 13.77 25.01
N LEU A 351 0.95 14.31 25.13
CA LEU A 351 0.67 15.70 24.75
C LEU A 351 1.40 16.73 25.63
N ASN A 352 1.62 16.42 26.91
CA ASN A 352 2.14 17.40 27.87
C ASN A 352 3.68 17.55 27.84
N ALA A 353 4.41 16.76 27.03
CA ALA A 353 5.87 16.90 26.89
C ALA A 353 6.25 18.16 26.10
N LEU A 354 5.27 18.81 25.46
CA LEU A 354 5.46 20.00 24.66
C LEU A 354 5.43 21.29 25.48
N SER A 355 5.63 21.29 26.80
CA SER A 355 5.66 22.55 27.57
C SER A 355 6.66 22.58 28.74
N PRO A 356 7.97 22.48 28.46
CA PRO A 356 8.99 22.65 29.50
C PRO A 356 9.09 24.12 29.94
N GLY A 357 9.01 24.35 31.26
CA GLY A 357 9.38 25.64 31.87
C GLY A 357 8.48 26.83 31.52
N ASN A 358 7.15 26.66 31.57
CA ASN A 358 6.14 27.67 31.24
C ASN A 358 6.09 28.14 29.77
N ASN A 359 6.90 27.56 28.87
CA ASN A 359 6.76 27.79 27.44
C ASN A 359 5.77 26.81 26.83
N ASN A 360 4.78 27.33 26.10
CA ASN A 360 3.77 26.52 25.44
C ASN A 360 4.25 26.12 24.03
N PHE A 361 4.74 24.90 23.84
CA PHE A 361 4.94 24.30 22.50
C PHE A 361 3.72 23.47 22.07
N ASN A 362 2.57 23.57 22.76
CA ASN A 362 1.28 23.03 22.32
C ASN A 362 0.51 24.00 21.41
N LEU A 363 1.19 25.02 20.86
CA LEU A 363 0.55 25.99 19.97
C LEU A 363 0.00 25.29 18.72
N ALA A 364 -1.07 25.86 18.19
CA ALA A 364 -1.72 25.41 16.97
C ALA A 364 -2.10 23.92 17.03
N GLN A 365 -2.92 23.56 18.02
CA GLN A 365 -3.59 22.27 18.06
C GLN A 365 -5.10 22.49 18.14
N GLU A 366 -5.84 21.58 17.52
CA GLU A 366 -7.29 21.67 17.45
C GLU A 366 -7.92 20.29 17.51
N LEU A 367 -9.20 20.31 17.87
CA LEU A 367 -10.02 19.12 17.85
C LEU A 367 -11.46 19.47 17.48
N ILE A 368 -12.21 18.45 17.08
CA ILE A 368 -13.65 18.53 16.97
C ILE A 368 -14.24 17.55 17.97
N ILE A 369 -15.03 18.07 18.91
CA ILE A 369 -15.77 17.25 19.87
C ILE A 369 -17.21 17.02 19.42
N ASN A 370 -17.87 16.08 20.10
CA ASN A 370 -19.28 15.77 19.95
C ASN A 370 -19.61 15.25 18.55
N ILE A 371 -18.68 14.52 17.93
CA ILE A 371 -18.88 13.88 16.63
C ILE A 371 -19.73 12.64 16.84
N TYR A 372 -21.05 12.76 16.66
CA TYR A 372 -22.01 11.66 16.61
C TYR A 372 -23.19 12.02 15.70
N PRO A 373 -23.90 11.03 15.12
CA PRO A 373 -25.10 11.25 14.30
C PRO A 373 -26.17 12.08 15.01
N ASP A 374 -26.90 12.93 14.27
CA ASP A 374 -28.06 13.64 14.84
C ASP A 374 -29.27 12.70 14.93
N THR A 375 -29.41 12.05 16.08
CA THR A 375 -30.51 11.12 16.38
C THR A 375 -31.84 11.82 16.66
N ALA A 376 -31.86 13.15 16.78
CA ALA A 376 -33.11 13.90 16.96
C ALA A 376 -33.86 14.08 15.63
N LEU A 377 -33.12 14.14 14.51
CA LEU A 377 -33.68 14.36 13.18
C LEU A 377 -33.56 13.13 12.26
N TYR A 378 -32.61 12.24 12.51
CA TYR A 378 -32.31 11.12 11.63
C TYR A 378 -32.25 9.79 12.39
N THR A 379 -32.61 8.71 11.70
CA THR A 379 -32.57 7.36 12.27
C THR A 379 -31.13 6.90 12.45
N TYR A 380 -30.75 6.65 13.69
CA TYR A 380 -29.49 6.01 14.05
C TYR A 380 -29.60 5.33 15.43
N PRO A 381 -29.07 4.12 15.64
CA PRO A 381 -28.41 3.28 14.65
C PRO A 381 -29.43 2.62 13.69
N SER A 382 -28.96 2.05 12.57
CA SER A 382 -29.86 1.49 11.56
C SER A 382 -30.33 0.06 11.87
N TYR A 383 -29.56 -0.68 12.67
CA TYR A 383 -29.69 -2.11 12.95
C TYR A 383 -29.72 -2.98 11.68
N CYS A 384 -29.21 -4.20 11.79
CA CYS A 384 -29.31 -5.17 10.71
C CYS A 384 -30.74 -5.75 10.65
N GLY A 385 -31.16 -6.19 9.46
CA GLY A 385 -32.44 -6.85 9.29
C GLY A 385 -32.60 -7.43 7.89
N GLY A 386 -33.31 -8.57 7.82
CA GLY A 386 -33.57 -9.26 6.57
C GLY A 386 -32.29 -9.77 5.90
N GLN A 387 -32.34 -9.93 4.57
CA GLN A 387 -31.22 -10.38 3.76
C GLN A 387 -30.68 -9.24 2.89
N LYS A 388 -29.37 -9.02 2.97
CA LYS A 388 -28.61 -8.13 2.07
C LYS A 388 -27.74 -8.95 1.13
N THR A 389 -27.68 -8.56 -0.14
CA THR A 389 -26.75 -9.15 -1.11
C THR A 389 -25.57 -8.19 -1.33
N LEU A 390 -24.35 -8.66 -1.09
CA LEU A 390 -23.12 -7.88 -1.18
C LEU A 390 -22.30 -8.33 -2.39
N THR A 391 -22.01 -7.38 -3.28
CA THR A 391 -21.37 -7.63 -4.57
C THR A 391 -19.96 -7.05 -4.69
N ALA A 392 -19.53 -6.27 -3.69
CA ALA A 392 -18.16 -5.76 -3.64
C ALA A 392 -17.18 -6.89 -3.35
N THR A 393 -15.98 -6.83 -3.94
CA THR A 393 -14.92 -7.84 -3.78
C THR A 393 -14.14 -7.70 -2.48
N GLU A 394 -14.25 -6.57 -1.82
CA GLU A 394 -13.85 -6.37 -0.43
C GLU A 394 -14.89 -5.46 0.22
N GLY A 395 -15.12 -5.66 1.51
CA GLY A 395 -16.16 -4.95 2.23
C GLY A 395 -16.24 -5.41 3.68
N SER A 396 -17.31 -5.02 4.37
CA SER A 396 -17.48 -5.32 5.78
C SER A 396 -18.94 -5.44 6.17
N ILE A 397 -19.22 -6.26 7.18
CA ILE A 397 -20.54 -6.50 7.73
C ILE A 397 -20.53 -6.28 9.25
N GLU A 398 -21.62 -5.72 9.75
CA GLU A 398 -21.88 -5.51 11.18
C GLU A 398 -23.37 -5.68 11.46
N ASP A 399 -23.74 -5.88 12.73
CA ASP A 399 -25.13 -6.00 13.18
C ASP A 399 -25.90 -4.66 13.18
N GLY A 400 -25.25 -3.57 12.78
CA GLY A 400 -25.86 -2.28 12.54
C GLY A 400 -26.26 -1.50 13.78
N SER A 401 -25.91 -1.96 14.99
CA SER A 401 -26.03 -1.18 16.22
C SER A 401 -25.15 0.06 16.23
N GLY A 402 -24.22 0.18 15.28
CA GLY A 402 -23.17 1.17 15.35
C GLY A 402 -22.25 0.93 16.55
N PRO A 403 -21.24 1.78 16.75
CA PRO A 403 -20.18 1.48 17.69
C PRO A 403 -20.47 1.97 19.11
N ILE A 404 -21.59 2.68 19.33
CA ILE A 404 -21.99 3.27 20.62
C ILE A 404 -23.24 2.63 21.23
N ASN A 405 -23.97 1.78 20.49
CA ASN A 405 -25.13 1.04 20.99
C ASN A 405 -24.87 -0.46 20.96
N ASN A 406 -25.67 -1.19 21.73
CA ASN A 406 -25.66 -2.64 21.71
C ASN A 406 -26.54 -3.19 20.57
N TYR A 407 -26.26 -4.42 20.15
CA TYR A 407 -27.07 -5.13 19.15
C TYR A 407 -28.52 -5.31 19.62
N GLN A 408 -29.46 -5.39 18.67
CA GLN A 408 -30.89 -5.54 19.00
C GLN A 408 -31.24 -6.98 19.43
N ALA A 409 -32.10 -7.11 20.44
CA ALA A 409 -32.67 -8.40 20.80
C ALA A 409 -33.51 -9.00 19.64
N ASN A 410 -33.50 -10.32 19.53
CA ASN A 410 -34.19 -11.10 18.49
C ASN A 410 -33.79 -10.71 17.06
N SER A 411 -32.53 -10.31 16.88
CA SER A 411 -31.97 -10.00 15.56
C SER A 411 -31.96 -11.26 14.70
N ASN A 412 -32.27 -11.10 13.41
CA ASN A 412 -32.11 -12.12 12.39
C ASN A 412 -31.66 -11.44 11.10
N CYS A 413 -30.36 -11.48 10.86
CA CYS A 413 -29.69 -10.73 9.81
C CYS A 413 -28.92 -11.68 8.92
N ILE A 414 -29.02 -11.46 7.62
CA ILE A 414 -28.43 -12.32 6.61
C ILE A 414 -27.65 -11.48 5.62
N TRP A 415 -26.43 -11.90 5.31
CA TRP A 415 -25.62 -11.36 4.24
C TRP A 415 -25.28 -12.47 3.26
N LEU A 416 -25.69 -12.29 2.01
CA LEU A 416 -25.28 -13.12 0.89
C LEU A 416 -24.14 -12.40 0.16
N ILE A 417 -22.92 -12.88 0.34
CA ILE A 417 -21.72 -12.31 -0.27
C ILE A 417 -21.50 -13.04 -1.59
N THR A 418 -21.72 -12.31 -2.68
CA THR A 418 -21.60 -12.77 -4.07
C THR A 418 -20.81 -11.74 -4.88
N PRO A 419 -19.49 -11.60 -4.66
CA PRO A 419 -18.75 -10.53 -5.29
C PRO A 419 -18.73 -10.66 -6.80
N VAL A 420 -18.71 -9.53 -7.52
CA VAL A 420 -18.65 -9.54 -8.98
C VAL A 420 -17.24 -9.91 -9.43
N GLY A 421 -17.15 -10.79 -10.42
CA GLY A 421 -15.90 -11.28 -10.99
C GLY A 421 -15.98 -12.78 -11.24
N ASP A 422 -15.75 -13.21 -12.48
CA ASP A 422 -15.76 -14.63 -12.83
C ASP A 422 -14.46 -15.37 -12.44
N SER A 423 -13.46 -14.58 -12.06
CA SER A 423 -12.12 -14.98 -11.64
C SER A 423 -12.00 -15.27 -10.14
N ILE A 424 -13.02 -15.01 -9.33
CA ILE A 424 -12.94 -15.20 -7.86
C ILE A 424 -12.68 -16.68 -7.50
N SER A 425 -11.63 -16.91 -6.71
CA SER A 425 -11.18 -18.25 -6.31
C SER A 425 -11.50 -18.60 -4.85
N SER A 426 -11.46 -17.62 -3.95
CA SER A 426 -11.69 -17.82 -2.52
C SER A 426 -12.26 -16.58 -1.83
N LEU A 427 -12.86 -16.79 -0.66
CA LEU A 427 -13.32 -15.74 0.25
C LEU A 427 -12.60 -15.87 1.59
N ASN A 428 -12.18 -14.72 2.13
CA ASN A 428 -11.56 -14.57 3.44
C ASN A 428 -12.42 -13.67 4.32
N PHE A 429 -12.52 -14.01 5.61
CA PHE A 429 -13.25 -13.27 6.63
C PHE A 429 -12.35 -13.02 7.84
N ASN A 430 -12.31 -11.78 8.30
CA ASN A 430 -11.54 -11.35 9.47
C ASN A 430 -12.43 -10.55 10.42
N PHE A 431 -12.43 -10.90 11.70
CA PHE A 431 -13.20 -10.23 12.74
C PHE A 431 -12.34 -9.11 13.34
N SER A 432 -12.78 -7.86 13.17
CA SER A 432 -12.18 -6.71 13.86
C SER A 432 -12.73 -6.58 15.28
N SER A 433 -13.99 -6.95 15.49
CA SER A 433 -14.62 -7.01 16.80
C SER A 433 -15.63 -8.16 16.90
N LEU A 434 -15.74 -8.74 18.09
CA LEU A 434 -16.78 -9.69 18.46
C LEU A 434 -17.09 -9.48 19.93
N GLN A 435 -18.29 -8.99 20.23
CA GLN A 435 -18.82 -8.80 21.57
C GLN A 435 -20.29 -9.19 21.53
N THR A 436 -20.53 -10.49 21.61
CA THR A 436 -21.86 -11.10 21.53
C THR A 436 -22.12 -11.95 22.77
N LYS A 437 -23.39 -12.16 23.11
CA LYS A 437 -23.72 -13.09 24.19
C LYS A 437 -23.27 -14.50 23.83
N LEU A 438 -22.40 -15.08 24.67
CA LEU A 438 -21.87 -16.42 24.45
C LEU A 438 -23.02 -17.43 24.23
N ASN A 439 -22.97 -18.17 23.14
CA ASN A 439 -23.96 -19.16 22.69
C ASN A 439 -25.37 -18.62 22.34
N HIS A 440 -25.59 -17.31 22.36
CA HIS A 440 -26.92 -16.72 22.12
C HIS A 440 -26.92 -15.60 21.06
N GLY A 441 -25.85 -14.81 20.96
CA GLY A 441 -25.57 -13.95 19.82
C GLY A 441 -24.60 -14.66 18.89
N ILE A 442 -25.10 -15.32 17.85
CA ILE A 442 -24.31 -16.25 17.04
C ILE A 442 -24.18 -15.73 15.61
N VAL A 443 -22.93 -15.58 15.16
CA VAL A 443 -22.58 -15.38 13.74
C VAL A 443 -22.19 -16.72 13.13
N LYS A 444 -22.81 -17.10 12.02
CA LYS A 444 -22.47 -18.31 11.26
C LYS A 444 -22.06 -17.96 9.84
N ILE A 445 -20.98 -18.57 9.36
CA ILE A 445 -20.46 -18.39 8.00
C ILE A 445 -20.57 -19.72 7.26
N TYR A 446 -21.27 -19.74 6.13
CA TYR A 446 -21.51 -20.91 5.29
C TYR A 446 -20.89 -20.73 3.92
N LYS A 447 -20.29 -21.80 3.38
CA LYS A 447 -19.71 -21.84 2.03
C LYS A 447 -20.79 -22.15 0.98
N GLY A 448 -21.56 -21.15 0.61
CA GLY A 448 -22.62 -21.26 -0.41
C GLY A 448 -23.65 -20.14 -0.28
N ILE A 449 -24.83 -20.34 -0.87
CA ILE A 449 -25.86 -19.29 -0.98
C ILE A 449 -26.96 -19.35 0.09
N ASN A 450 -26.94 -20.36 0.97
CA ASN A 450 -27.96 -20.56 2.00
C ASN A 450 -27.42 -21.39 3.18
N SER A 451 -28.23 -21.54 4.22
CA SER A 451 -27.90 -22.26 5.45
C SER A 451 -27.81 -23.79 5.32
N SER A 452 -28.13 -24.37 4.16
CA SER A 452 -27.92 -25.81 3.89
C SER A 452 -26.52 -26.11 3.36
N ALA A 453 -25.75 -25.08 3.00
CA ALA A 453 -24.38 -25.22 2.54
C ALA A 453 -23.42 -25.61 3.70
N PRO A 454 -22.18 -26.06 3.42
CA PRO A 454 -21.22 -26.40 4.46
C PRO A 454 -20.96 -25.23 5.43
N LEU A 455 -21.11 -25.47 6.73
CA LEU A 455 -20.81 -24.51 7.79
C LEU A 455 -19.29 -24.40 7.96
N MET A 456 -18.75 -23.21 7.76
CA MET A 456 -17.31 -22.93 7.91
C MET A 456 -16.95 -22.50 9.33
N GLY A 457 -17.90 -21.89 10.05
CA GLY A 457 -17.70 -21.53 11.45
C GLY A 457 -18.94 -20.92 12.11
N SER A 458 -18.96 -20.99 13.45
CA SER A 458 -20.00 -20.45 14.31
C SER A 458 -19.34 -19.72 15.49
N TYR A 459 -19.62 -18.43 15.65
CA TYR A 459 -18.88 -17.52 16.53
C TYR A 459 -19.83 -16.80 17.48
N SER A 460 -19.43 -16.72 18.75
CA SER A 460 -20.13 -15.95 19.80
C SER A 460 -19.17 -15.64 20.96
N GLY A 461 -19.54 -14.75 21.87
CA GLY A 461 -18.71 -14.32 22.99
C GLY A 461 -17.89 -13.07 22.67
N ASP A 462 -16.74 -12.92 23.32
CA ASP A 462 -15.84 -11.76 23.24
C ASP A 462 -14.43 -12.09 22.70
N SER A 463 -14.17 -13.35 22.37
CA SER A 463 -12.89 -13.81 21.84
C SER A 463 -12.85 -13.67 20.33
N ILE A 464 -11.93 -12.83 19.81
CA ILE A 464 -11.71 -12.66 18.38
C ILE A 464 -11.20 -13.98 17.76
N PRO A 465 -11.94 -14.61 16.84
CA PRO A 465 -11.51 -15.85 16.23
C PRO A 465 -10.40 -15.63 15.20
N THR A 466 -9.65 -16.70 14.89
CA THR A 466 -8.76 -16.71 13.73
C THR A 466 -9.53 -16.50 12.43
N SER A 467 -8.94 -15.79 11.46
CA SER A 467 -9.57 -15.53 10.17
C SER A 467 -10.02 -16.82 9.48
N VAL A 468 -11.16 -16.75 8.80
CA VAL A 468 -11.77 -17.88 8.08
C VAL A 468 -11.49 -17.71 6.60
N SER A 469 -10.99 -18.75 5.95
CA SER A 469 -10.75 -18.74 4.50
C SER A 469 -11.21 -20.04 3.87
N PHE A 470 -11.84 -19.95 2.71
CA PHE A 470 -12.24 -21.12 1.94
C PHE A 470 -12.32 -20.84 0.44
N ASN A 471 -12.08 -21.87 -0.35
CA ASN A 471 -12.29 -21.83 -1.80
C ASN A 471 -13.79 -21.72 -2.09
N GLY A 472 -14.17 -20.82 -3.00
CA GLY A 472 -15.56 -20.51 -3.33
C GLY A 472 -15.76 -19.04 -3.66
N LYS A 473 -16.78 -18.74 -4.46
CA LYS A 473 -17.13 -17.38 -4.89
C LYS A 473 -18.30 -16.77 -4.12
N GLU A 474 -18.92 -17.56 -3.24
CA GLU A 474 -20.18 -17.24 -2.58
C GLU A 474 -20.13 -17.64 -1.11
N ALA A 475 -20.68 -16.80 -0.23
CA ALA A 475 -20.84 -17.09 1.18
C ALA A 475 -22.19 -16.59 1.69
N PHE A 476 -22.77 -17.37 2.59
CA PHE A 476 -23.99 -17.00 3.31
C PHE A 476 -23.62 -16.81 4.77
N VAL A 477 -23.81 -15.60 5.28
CA VAL A 477 -23.52 -15.23 6.66
C VAL A 477 -24.83 -14.91 7.37
N SER A 478 -25.04 -15.46 8.56
CA SER A 478 -26.23 -15.17 9.36
C SER A 478 -25.84 -14.77 10.78
N PHE A 479 -26.51 -13.75 11.32
CA PHE A 479 -26.47 -13.40 12.73
C PHE A 479 -27.84 -13.57 13.36
N THR A 480 -27.89 -14.25 14.50
CA THR A 480 -29.09 -14.39 15.31
C THR A 480 -28.82 -14.04 16.77
N SER A 481 -29.73 -13.31 17.42
CA SER A 481 -29.67 -13.05 18.87
C SER A 481 -30.92 -13.52 19.60
N ASP A 482 -30.80 -13.74 20.91
CA ASP A 482 -31.91 -14.01 21.83
C ASP A 482 -32.59 -12.71 22.29
N ASN A 483 -33.34 -12.76 23.40
CA ASN A 483 -34.05 -11.60 23.94
C ASN A 483 -33.15 -10.58 24.69
N ASP A 484 -31.83 -10.65 24.51
CA ASP A 484 -30.84 -9.81 25.18
C ASP A 484 -30.27 -8.74 24.22
N SER A 485 -29.90 -7.58 24.75
CA SER A 485 -29.33 -6.44 24.00
C SER A 485 -28.22 -5.74 24.81
N LEU A 486 -27.42 -6.52 25.54
CA LEU A 486 -26.39 -5.99 26.45
C LEU A 486 -24.97 -5.89 25.84
N PHE A 487 -24.75 -6.36 24.61
CA PHE A 487 -23.40 -6.42 24.03
C PHE A 487 -23.28 -5.62 22.73
N ALA A 488 -22.07 -5.14 22.45
CA ALA A 488 -21.78 -4.18 21.38
C ALA A 488 -21.87 -4.74 19.95
N GLY A 489 -21.99 -6.06 19.76
CA GLY A 489 -22.16 -6.65 18.43
C GLY A 489 -20.87 -7.18 17.82
N PHE A 490 -20.74 -7.08 16.50
CA PHE A 490 -19.56 -7.58 15.79
C PHE A 490 -19.24 -6.75 14.54
N PHE A 491 -17.99 -6.85 14.10
CA PHE A 491 -17.52 -6.24 12.86
C PHE A 491 -16.62 -7.21 12.11
N ILE A 492 -16.99 -7.55 10.89
CA ILE A 492 -16.28 -8.54 10.06
C ILE A 492 -15.93 -7.92 8.72
N ASN A 493 -14.65 -7.93 8.37
CA ASN A 493 -14.18 -7.63 7.03
C ASN A 493 -14.21 -8.92 6.19
N TYR A 494 -14.61 -8.79 4.93
CA TYR A 494 -14.52 -9.88 3.96
C TYR A 494 -13.73 -9.44 2.73
N LYS A 495 -13.01 -10.38 2.12
CA LYS A 495 -12.23 -10.16 0.91
C LYS A 495 -12.29 -11.37 -0.02
N ALA A 496 -12.56 -11.11 -1.29
CA ALA A 496 -12.44 -12.04 -2.38
C ALA A 496 -11.02 -12.04 -2.94
N THR A 497 -10.50 -13.22 -3.24
CA THR A 497 -9.21 -13.39 -3.90
C THR A 497 -9.41 -13.77 -5.35
N THR A 498 -8.86 -12.98 -6.25
CA THR A 498 -8.71 -13.33 -7.66
C THR A 498 -7.30 -13.90 -7.91
N PRO A 499 -7.15 -14.89 -8.81
CA PRO A 499 -5.85 -15.38 -9.23
C PRO A 499 -5.13 -14.26 -9.98
N ASP A 500 -3.83 -14.26 -9.85
CA ASP A 500 -2.98 -13.27 -10.50
C ASP A 500 -2.60 -13.75 -11.91
N TYR A 501 -3.25 -13.16 -12.93
CA TYR A 501 -3.12 -13.59 -14.32
C TYR A 501 -1.82 -13.12 -14.97
N CYS A 502 -1.43 -11.88 -14.68
CA CYS A 502 -0.16 -11.33 -15.09
C CYS A 502 0.34 -10.38 -13.99
N SER A 503 1.52 -10.67 -13.45
CA SER A 503 2.13 -9.87 -12.38
C SER A 503 3.65 -9.77 -12.49
N SER A 504 4.16 -9.85 -13.70
CA SER A 504 5.60 -9.87 -13.91
C SER A 504 6.00 -9.33 -15.26
N TYR A 505 7.30 -9.07 -15.34
CA TYR A 505 8.04 -8.95 -16.57
C TYR A 505 8.29 -10.36 -17.14
N LYS A 506 7.75 -10.66 -18.32
CA LYS A 506 7.96 -11.93 -19.02
C LYS A 506 8.95 -11.74 -20.18
N TYR A 507 9.98 -12.59 -20.25
CA TYR A 507 10.97 -12.56 -21.32
C TYR A 507 10.67 -13.64 -22.37
N LEU A 508 10.56 -13.25 -23.63
CA LEU A 508 10.23 -14.09 -24.77
C LEU A 508 11.42 -14.10 -25.74
N ASN A 509 12.17 -15.21 -25.78
CA ASN A 509 13.47 -15.31 -26.44
C ASN A 509 13.52 -16.21 -27.68
N THR A 510 12.36 -16.74 -28.08
CA THR A 510 12.20 -17.53 -29.31
C THR A 510 11.86 -16.62 -30.49
N THR A 511 12.08 -17.10 -31.72
CA THR A 511 11.76 -16.38 -32.97
C THR A 511 10.27 -16.32 -33.28
N SER A 512 9.47 -17.14 -32.59
CA SER A 512 8.02 -17.07 -32.61
C SER A 512 7.47 -17.59 -31.30
N GLY A 513 6.24 -17.18 -30.97
CA GLY A 513 5.55 -17.62 -29.77
C GLY A 513 4.20 -16.94 -29.61
N THR A 514 3.47 -17.33 -28.57
CA THR A 514 2.17 -16.75 -28.21
C THR A 514 2.20 -16.34 -26.74
N PHE A 515 1.58 -15.21 -26.43
CA PHE A 515 1.40 -14.72 -25.08
C PHE A 515 0.04 -14.03 -24.93
N THR A 516 -0.47 -14.02 -23.71
CA THR A 516 -1.79 -13.50 -23.35
C THR A 516 -1.72 -12.66 -22.08
N ASP A 517 -2.79 -11.96 -21.79
CA ASP A 517 -3.08 -11.33 -20.49
C ASP A 517 -3.16 -12.34 -19.32
N GLY A 518 -3.27 -13.63 -19.62
CA GLY A 518 -3.27 -14.74 -18.66
C GLY A 518 -4.64 -15.14 -18.11
N SER A 519 -5.71 -14.41 -18.47
CA SER A 519 -7.07 -14.66 -17.97
C SER A 519 -7.74 -15.89 -18.62
N GLY A 520 -7.30 -16.26 -19.82
CA GLY A 520 -7.79 -17.43 -20.54
C GLY A 520 -9.26 -17.27 -20.93
N ASN A 521 -10.14 -18.13 -20.38
CA ASN A 521 -11.59 -18.03 -20.63
C ASN A 521 -12.31 -17.12 -19.62
N LYS A 522 -11.55 -16.44 -18.75
CA LYS A 522 -12.05 -15.50 -17.75
C LYS A 522 -11.84 -14.08 -18.22
N LYS A 523 -12.39 -13.12 -17.49
CA LYS A 523 -12.06 -11.73 -17.71
C LYS A 523 -10.75 -11.37 -17.02
N TYR A 524 -9.98 -10.44 -17.59
CA TYR A 524 -8.79 -9.91 -16.90
C TYR A 524 -9.19 -9.21 -15.61
N ASN A 525 -8.26 -9.17 -14.66
CA ASN A 525 -8.47 -8.44 -13.42
C ASN A 525 -8.29 -6.92 -13.67
N PRO A 526 -9.02 -6.06 -12.94
CA PRO A 526 -8.78 -4.62 -12.93
C PRO A 526 -7.46 -4.31 -12.21
N ASN A 527 -6.93 -3.11 -12.45
CA ASN A 527 -5.75 -2.56 -11.82
C ASN A 527 -4.52 -3.47 -12.00
N THR A 528 -4.35 -3.99 -13.23
CA THR A 528 -3.20 -4.83 -13.60
C THR A 528 -2.17 -4.05 -14.39
N TYR A 529 -0.90 -4.34 -14.12
CA TYR A 529 0.23 -3.81 -14.88
C TYR A 529 1.20 -4.95 -15.18
N CYS A 530 1.44 -5.22 -16.47
CA CYS A 530 2.23 -6.36 -16.92
C CYS A 530 3.11 -5.99 -18.10
N THR A 531 4.28 -6.60 -18.20
CA THR A 531 5.22 -6.29 -19.27
C THR A 531 5.78 -7.56 -19.90
N TRP A 532 5.89 -7.58 -21.22
CA TRP A 532 6.59 -8.62 -21.98
C TRP A 532 7.74 -7.99 -22.75
N LYS A 533 8.93 -8.59 -22.70
CA LYS A 533 10.04 -8.28 -23.59
C LYS A 533 10.23 -9.40 -24.58
N ILE A 534 10.03 -9.10 -25.86
CA ILE A 534 10.36 -9.98 -26.98
C ILE A 534 11.77 -9.63 -27.42
N SER A 535 12.69 -10.57 -27.30
CA SER A 535 14.10 -10.43 -27.68
C SER A 535 14.63 -11.79 -28.14
N PRO A 536 14.39 -12.17 -29.41
CA PRO A 536 14.80 -13.46 -29.94
C PRO A 536 16.32 -13.66 -29.82
N ASN A 537 16.75 -14.90 -29.53
CA ASN A 537 18.18 -15.24 -29.44
C ASN A 537 18.91 -15.27 -30.80
N THR A 538 18.21 -14.96 -31.90
CA THR A 538 18.78 -14.93 -33.26
C THR A 538 18.75 -13.51 -33.82
N PRO A 539 19.71 -13.13 -34.68
CA PRO A 539 19.73 -11.81 -35.33
C PRO A 539 18.41 -11.51 -36.03
N THR A 540 17.70 -10.50 -35.54
CA THR A 540 16.37 -10.10 -35.96
C THR A 540 16.40 -8.62 -36.33
N THR A 541 15.63 -8.20 -37.34
CA THR A 541 15.44 -6.76 -37.62
C THR A 541 14.02 -6.27 -37.42
N ASN A 542 13.05 -7.18 -37.44
CA ASN A 542 11.70 -6.83 -37.12
C ASN A 542 11.00 -7.95 -36.35
N ILE A 543 10.08 -7.53 -35.50
CA ILE A 543 9.16 -8.38 -34.75
C ILE A 543 7.75 -7.97 -35.19
N THR A 544 7.01 -8.92 -35.74
CA THR A 544 5.61 -8.71 -36.14
C THR A 544 4.69 -9.35 -35.10
N LEU A 545 3.75 -8.56 -34.60
CA LEU A 545 2.70 -8.98 -33.68
C LEU A 545 1.44 -9.28 -34.49
N HIS A 546 0.86 -10.45 -34.25
CA HIS A 546 -0.40 -10.90 -34.84
C HIS A 546 -1.44 -11.03 -33.73
N PHE A 547 -2.46 -10.18 -33.77
CA PHE A 547 -3.54 -10.16 -32.78
C PHE A 547 -4.54 -11.28 -33.07
N ILE A 548 -4.69 -12.21 -32.14
CA ILE A 548 -5.60 -13.36 -32.27
C ILE A 548 -6.95 -13.00 -31.66
N ASN A 549 -6.94 -12.53 -30.41
CA ASN A 549 -8.11 -12.03 -29.70
C ASN A 549 -7.78 -10.66 -29.10
N PHE A 550 -8.76 -9.76 -29.06
CA PHE A 550 -8.61 -8.45 -28.44
C PHE A 550 -9.96 -7.86 -28.03
N THR A 551 -10.20 -7.78 -26.73
CA THR A 551 -11.40 -7.13 -26.18
C THR A 551 -11.06 -6.53 -24.82
N THR A 552 -10.93 -5.19 -24.80
CA THR A 552 -10.59 -4.39 -23.62
C THR A 552 -11.52 -3.19 -23.50
N GLU A 553 -11.48 -2.48 -22.36
CA GLU A 553 -12.16 -1.19 -22.24
C GLU A 553 -11.55 -0.16 -23.19
N ALA A 554 -12.38 0.49 -23.99
CA ALA A 554 -11.94 1.48 -24.96
C ALA A 554 -11.37 2.73 -24.27
N ASN A 555 -10.14 3.11 -24.66
CA ASN A 555 -9.41 4.30 -24.19
C ASN A 555 -9.02 4.32 -22.70
N LYS A 556 -9.30 3.26 -21.93
CA LYS A 556 -8.89 3.16 -20.53
C LYS A 556 -7.92 2.00 -20.32
N ASP A 557 -8.31 0.81 -20.75
CA ASP A 557 -7.48 -0.38 -20.65
C ASP A 557 -6.64 -0.55 -21.91
N ILE A 558 -5.35 -0.31 -21.77
CA ILE A 558 -4.45 -0.07 -22.89
C ILE A 558 -3.34 -1.12 -22.96
N LEU A 559 -3.09 -1.57 -24.19
CA LEU A 559 -1.91 -2.33 -24.57
C LEU A 559 -0.96 -1.42 -25.36
N ARG A 560 0.22 -1.15 -24.81
CA ARG A 560 1.27 -0.35 -25.47
C ARG A 560 2.31 -1.25 -26.10
N VAL A 561 2.72 -0.90 -27.31
CA VAL A 561 3.88 -1.49 -27.98
C VAL A 561 4.98 -0.45 -28.04
N LYS A 562 6.17 -0.81 -27.56
CA LYS A 562 7.30 0.09 -27.34
C LYS A 562 8.60 -0.49 -27.89
N THR A 563 9.54 0.37 -28.29
CA THR A 563 10.95 -0.01 -28.53
C THR A 563 11.70 -0.10 -27.21
N PHE A 564 12.71 -0.98 -27.11
CA PHE A 564 13.55 -1.04 -25.91
C PHE A 564 14.55 0.11 -25.84
N PHE A 565 15.19 0.44 -26.98
CA PHE A 565 16.16 1.53 -27.05
C PHE A 565 16.08 2.29 -28.39
N PRO A 566 15.81 3.60 -28.38
CA PRO A 566 15.34 4.38 -27.22
C PRO A 566 13.97 3.88 -26.73
N ASP A 567 13.63 4.07 -25.46
CA ASP A 567 12.29 3.77 -24.97
C ASP A 567 11.28 4.74 -25.61
N SER A 568 10.40 4.22 -26.46
CA SER A 568 9.42 5.00 -27.20
C SER A 568 8.16 4.19 -27.46
N VAL A 569 7.00 4.78 -27.19
CA VAL A 569 5.69 4.18 -27.51
C VAL A 569 5.44 4.28 -29.01
N LEU A 570 5.36 3.13 -29.67
CA LEU A 570 5.09 3.02 -31.09
C LEU A 570 3.59 2.96 -31.39
N ALA A 571 2.83 2.26 -30.55
CA ALA A 571 1.39 2.11 -30.68
C ALA A 571 0.71 1.90 -29.33
N THR A 572 -0.57 2.25 -29.27
CA THR A 572 -1.46 1.98 -28.13
C THR A 572 -2.77 1.42 -28.66
N PHE A 573 -3.19 0.28 -28.14
CA PHE A 573 -4.41 -0.42 -28.54
C PHE A 573 -5.39 -0.50 -27.36
N SER A 574 -6.68 -0.34 -27.64
CA SER A 574 -7.76 -0.53 -26.67
C SER A 574 -9.10 -0.78 -27.39
N GLY A 575 -10.11 -1.24 -26.66
CA GLY A 575 -11.45 -1.50 -27.19
C GLY A 575 -11.66 -2.93 -27.68
N SER A 576 -12.70 -3.13 -28.49
CA SER A 576 -13.15 -4.45 -28.95
C SER A 576 -12.81 -4.78 -30.41
N ASN A 577 -12.14 -3.87 -31.12
CA ASN A 577 -11.71 -4.12 -32.50
C ASN A 577 -10.35 -4.80 -32.47
N ILE A 578 -10.25 -5.98 -33.09
CA ILE A 578 -8.97 -6.69 -33.23
C ILE A 578 -8.02 -5.83 -34.06
N PRO A 579 -6.86 -5.41 -33.51
CA PRO A 579 -5.91 -4.60 -34.26
C PRO A 579 -5.34 -5.36 -35.46
N GLN A 580 -4.91 -4.61 -36.48
CA GLN A 580 -4.12 -5.20 -37.57
C GLN A 580 -2.73 -5.58 -37.05
N ASP A 581 -2.08 -6.49 -37.77
CA ASP A 581 -0.71 -6.89 -37.50
C ASP A 581 0.21 -5.67 -37.39
N PHE A 582 1.05 -5.67 -36.37
CA PHE A 582 1.91 -4.54 -36.04
C PHE A 582 3.38 -4.96 -36.07
N THR A 583 4.18 -4.33 -36.93
CA THR A 583 5.60 -4.62 -37.06
C THR A 583 6.46 -3.58 -36.34
N VAL A 584 7.24 -4.06 -35.38
CA VAL A 584 8.29 -3.30 -34.69
C VAL A 584 9.60 -3.48 -35.47
N ASN A 585 10.17 -2.40 -36.00
CA ASN A 585 11.46 -2.43 -36.73
C ASN A 585 12.65 -2.37 -35.75
N SER A 586 12.76 -3.36 -34.87
CA SER A 586 13.87 -3.54 -33.93
C SER A 586 14.06 -5.04 -33.67
N ASP A 587 15.23 -5.39 -33.16
CA ASP A 587 15.58 -6.70 -32.58
C ASP A 587 14.86 -6.97 -31.25
N GLU A 588 14.34 -5.93 -30.59
CA GLU A 588 13.61 -6.04 -29.33
C GLU A 588 12.28 -5.27 -29.36
N ALA A 589 11.26 -5.82 -28.70
CA ALA A 589 9.98 -5.16 -28.50
C ALA A 589 9.52 -5.28 -27.04
N ILE A 590 8.95 -4.21 -26.50
CA ILE A 590 8.33 -4.18 -25.18
C ILE A 590 6.82 -4.04 -25.35
N ILE A 591 6.06 -4.92 -24.69
CA ILE A 591 4.60 -4.88 -24.64
C ILE A 591 4.20 -4.56 -23.20
N GLU A 592 3.44 -3.50 -22.98
CA GLU A 592 2.92 -3.13 -21.66
C GLU A 592 1.39 -3.23 -21.67
N TRP A 593 0.83 -3.94 -20.70
CA TRP A 593 -0.61 -4.01 -20.45
C TRP A 593 -0.94 -3.26 -19.18
N ILE A 594 -1.95 -2.40 -19.25
CA ILE A 594 -2.41 -1.57 -18.14
C ILE A 594 -3.94 -1.59 -18.15
N SER A 595 -4.56 -2.07 -17.07
CA SER A 595 -6.00 -1.93 -16.83
C SER A 595 -6.30 -0.96 -15.69
N ASP A 596 -7.42 -0.25 -15.79
CA ASP A 596 -7.93 0.62 -14.73
C ASP A 596 -8.75 -0.18 -13.68
N TYR A 597 -9.43 0.51 -12.77
CA TYR A 597 -10.18 -0.10 -11.67
C TYR A 597 -11.64 -0.46 -12.04
N GLU A 598 -12.11 -0.15 -13.24
CA GLU A 598 -13.49 -0.37 -13.69
C GLU A 598 -13.54 -1.35 -14.85
N ASN A 599 -14.63 -2.12 -14.91
CA ASN A 599 -14.93 -3.04 -16.00
C ASN A 599 -13.85 -4.11 -16.23
N GLU A 600 -14.31 -5.21 -16.80
CA GLU A 600 -13.44 -6.34 -17.09
C GLU A 600 -13.98 -6.98 -18.36
N PHE A 601 -13.08 -7.32 -19.28
CA PHE A 601 -13.39 -7.92 -20.57
C PHE A 601 -12.56 -9.18 -20.79
N ALA A 602 -12.78 -9.86 -21.90
CA ALA A 602 -12.13 -11.16 -22.21
C ALA A 602 -10.61 -11.05 -22.43
N GLY A 603 -10.05 -9.85 -22.53
CA GLY A 603 -8.61 -9.66 -22.66
C GLY A 603 -8.11 -9.85 -24.08
N TRP A 604 -6.88 -10.36 -24.21
CA TRP A 604 -6.20 -10.41 -25.49
C TRP A 604 -5.21 -11.58 -25.58
N GLU A 605 -4.99 -12.02 -26.80
CA GLU A 605 -4.03 -13.05 -27.17
C GLU A 605 -3.27 -12.60 -28.41
N ILE A 606 -1.94 -12.65 -28.32
CA ILE A 606 -1.04 -12.18 -29.37
C ILE A 606 -0.03 -13.28 -29.66
N SER A 607 0.13 -13.58 -30.94
CA SER A 607 1.29 -14.32 -31.41
C SER A 607 2.29 -13.37 -32.04
N TYR A 608 3.57 -13.73 -32.01
CA TYR A 608 4.61 -12.94 -32.64
C TYR A 608 5.51 -13.81 -33.51
N THR A 609 6.05 -13.19 -34.55
CA THR A 609 7.10 -13.78 -35.40
C THR A 609 8.20 -12.75 -35.60
N SER A 610 9.44 -13.22 -35.66
CA SER A 610 10.60 -12.39 -35.95
C SER A 610 11.16 -12.74 -37.32
N SER A 611 11.49 -11.72 -38.13
CA SER A 611 12.17 -11.98 -39.39
C SER A 611 13.68 -11.90 -39.21
N ASN A 612 14.33 -12.97 -39.67
CA ASN A 612 15.77 -13.02 -39.80
C ASN A 612 16.17 -12.19 -41.04
N VAL A 613 17.04 -11.21 -40.85
CA VAL A 613 17.73 -10.57 -41.97
C VAL A 613 19.00 -11.34 -42.31
N GLY A 614 18.96 -12.05 -43.44
CA GLY A 614 20.03 -12.04 -44.44
C GLY A 614 21.40 -12.68 -44.16
N ILE A 615 21.68 -13.71 -44.98
CA ILE A 615 22.97 -14.18 -45.54
C ILE A 615 23.88 -15.15 -44.76
N ASN A 616 23.53 -15.56 -43.55
CA ASN A 616 24.19 -16.69 -42.89
C ASN A 616 23.16 -17.66 -42.30
N ALA A 617 22.66 -18.57 -43.11
CA ALA A 617 22.14 -19.87 -42.66
C ALA A 617 21.85 -20.73 -43.89
N ILE A 618 22.86 -21.43 -44.41
CA ILE A 618 22.53 -22.74 -45.00
C ILE A 618 22.25 -23.62 -43.79
N THR A 619 20.99 -24.00 -43.59
CA THR A 619 20.63 -25.00 -42.60
C THR A 619 21.34 -26.29 -43.00
N GLY A 620 22.26 -26.76 -42.15
CA GLY A 620 23.03 -27.96 -42.47
C GLY A 620 24.51 -27.74 -42.78
N ILE A 621 25.01 -26.50 -42.87
CA ILE A 621 26.45 -26.21 -43.08
C ILE A 621 26.95 -25.22 -42.03
N GLU A 622 27.94 -25.64 -41.24
CA GLU A 622 28.53 -24.89 -40.14
C GLU A 622 30.05 -24.76 -40.31
N ASN A 623 30.69 -23.84 -39.59
CA ASN A 623 32.15 -23.75 -39.46
C ASN A 623 32.90 -23.66 -40.80
N ILE A 624 32.49 -22.74 -41.68
CA ILE A 624 33.10 -22.56 -43.00
C ILE A 624 34.38 -21.73 -42.91
N PHE A 625 35.50 -22.26 -43.40
CA PHE A 625 36.78 -21.58 -43.51
C PHE A 625 37.29 -21.62 -44.94
N VAL A 626 37.57 -20.44 -45.50
CA VAL A 626 38.07 -20.28 -46.87
C VAL A 626 39.49 -19.72 -46.83
N TYR A 627 40.48 -20.48 -47.30
CA TYR A 627 41.90 -20.11 -47.18
C TYR A 627 42.80 -20.75 -48.26
N PRO A 628 43.95 -20.14 -48.59
CA PRO A 628 44.32 -18.78 -48.22
C PRO A 628 43.43 -17.76 -48.96
N ASN A 629 43.13 -16.63 -48.31
CA ASN A 629 42.46 -15.49 -48.92
C ASN A 629 43.23 -14.23 -48.52
N PRO A 630 44.06 -13.64 -49.40
CA PRO A 630 44.10 -13.85 -50.85
C PRO A 630 44.69 -15.20 -51.31
N VAL A 631 44.17 -15.76 -52.40
CA VAL A 631 44.57 -17.04 -53.02
C VAL A 631 45.46 -16.80 -54.23
N ASP A 632 46.49 -17.64 -54.41
CA ASP A 632 47.35 -17.65 -55.61
C ASP A 632 46.83 -18.67 -56.64
N LYS A 633 46.81 -19.96 -56.29
CA LYS A 633 46.46 -21.05 -57.21
C LYS A 633 45.28 -21.91 -56.77
N THR A 634 45.29 -22.35 -55.52
CA THR A 634 44.28 -23.28 -54.98
C THR A 634 43.61 -22.69 -53.76
N LEU A 635 42.28 -22.60 -53.81
CA LEU A 635 41.43 -22.17 -52.70
C LEU A 635 40.94 -23.40 -51.93
N ASN A 636 41.18 -23.45 -50.63
CA ASN A 636 40.65 -24.49 -49.74
C ASN A 636 39.38 -23.97 -49.06
N ILE A 637 38.37 -24.83 -48.98
CA ILE A 637 37.11 -24.58 -48.27
C ILE A 637 36.92 -25.74 -47.28
N MET A 638 37.06 -25.45 -45.99
CA MET A 638 36.66 -26.38 -44.93
C MET A 638 35.27 -26.02 -44.45
N MET A 639 34.43 -27.01 -44.18
CA MET A 639 33.08 -26.82 -43.64
C MET A 639 32.60 -28.08 -42.93
N ASN A 640 31.62 -27.96 -42.04
CA ASN A 640 30.96 -29.09 -41.40
C ASN A 640 29.52 -29.20 -41.90
N ILE A 641 29.16 -30.32 -42.50
CA ILE A 641 27.84 -30.57 -43.05
C ILE A 641 27.06 -31.50 -42.12
N THR A 642 25.99 -31.00 -41.50
CA THR A 642 25.23 -31.74 -40.47
C THR A 642 24.16 -32.66 -41.05
N ASP A 643 23.73 -32.45 -42.30
CA ASP A 643 22.77 -33.30 -43.04
C ASP A 643 23.32 -33.70 -44.40
N LYS A 644 23.13 -34.95 -44.82
CA LYS A 644 23.67 -35.45 -46.10
C LYS A 644 23.02 -34.74 -47.30
N GLN A 645 23.79 -33.97 -48.06
CA GLN A 645 23.25 -33.14 -49.15
C GLN A 645 24.25 -32.88 -50.29
N ASP A 646 23.73 -32.43 -51.44
CA ASP A 646 24.54 -31.93 -52.56
C ASP A 646 24.78 -30.42 -52.39
N VAL A 647 26.00 -29.96 -52.73
CA VAL A 647 26.41 -28.56 -52.61
C VAL A 647 27.06 -28.09 -53.91
N MET A 648 26.50 -27.01 -54.48
CA MET A 648 27.05 -26.26 -55.61
C MET A 648 28.10 -25.26 -55.12
N PHE A 649 29.23 -25.21 -55.82
CA PHE A 649 30.31 -24.23 -55.61
C PHE A 649 30.42 -23.36 -56.85
N ASP A 650 29.91 -22.13 -56.77
CA ASP A 650 30.00 -21.16 -57.85
C ASP A 650 30.96 -20.03 -57.48
N ILE A 651 31.67 -19.47 -58.46
CA ILE A 651 32.45 -18.24 -58.29
C ILE A 651 31.98 -17.23 -59.32
N TYR A 652 31.61 -16.03 -58.86
CA TYR A 652 31.17 -14.93 -59.69
C TYR A 652 32.19 -13.79 -59.67
N SER A 653 32.36 -13.09 -60.79
CA SER A 653 33.03 -11.79 -60.81
C SER A 653 32.18 -10.73 -60.10
N MET A 654 32.77 -9.57 -59.78
CA MET A 654 32.02 -8.46 -59.16
C MET A 654 30.93 -7.89 -60.07
N GLU A 655 31.04 -8.09 -61.38
CA GLU A 655 30.02 -7.75 -62.37
C GLU A 655 28.92 -8.83 -62.50
N GLY A 656 28.96 -9.88 -61.67
CA GLY A 656 27.97 -10.95 -61.63
C GLY A 656 28.15 -12.04 -62.70
N LYS A 657 29.28 -12.07 -63.42
CA LYS A 657 29.57 -13.12 -64.40
C LYS A 657 30.01 -14.41 -63.70
N LEU A 658 29.40 -15.55 -64.01
CA LEU A 658 29.83 -16.86 -63.52
C LEU A 658 31.19 -17.24 -64.13
N ILE A 659 32.17 -17.54 -63.28
CA ILE A 659 33.57 -17.84 -63.64
C ILE A 659 33.89 -19.32 -63.42
N TYR A 660 33.34 -19.92 -62.37
CA TYR A 660 33.52 -21.32 -62.03
C TYR A 660 32.22 -21.86 -61.42
N SER A 661 31.90 -23.13 -61.67
CA SER A 661 30.74 -23.83 -61.11
C SER A 661 31.02 -25.32 -61.04
N GLU A 662 30.84 -25.93 -59.87
CA GLU A 662 30.98 -27.38 -59.72
C GLU A 662 30.03 -27.94 -58.65
N ASN A 663 29.50 -29.15 -58.90
CA ASN A 663 28.59 -29.83 -57.97
C ASN A 663 29.31 -30.90 -57.16
N ARG A 664 29.25 -30.82 -55.84
CA ARG A 664 29.70 -31.88 -54.94
C ARG A 664 28.49 -32.62 -54.39
N LYS A 665 28.42 -33.93 -54.66
CA LYS A 665 27.27 -34.75 -54.28
C LYS A 665 27.49 -35.47 -52.96
N ASN A 666 26.40 -35.70 -52.22
CA ASN A 666 26.34 -36.56 -51.03
C ASN A 666 27.32 -36.19 -49.90
N LEU A 667 27.57 -34.90 -49.68
CA LEU A 667 28.48 -34.44 -48.62
C LEU A 667 27.84 -34.58 -47.23
N PHE A 668 28.64 -34.98 -46.23
CA PHE A 668 28.23 -35.13 -44.83
C PHE A 668 29.45 -35.12 -43.88
N GLY A 669 29.32 -34.53 -42.70
CA GLY A 669 30.40 -34.38 -41.72
C GLY A 669 31.38 -33.27 -42.04
N LYS A 670 32.59 -33.31 -41.48
CA LYS A 670 33.66 -32.34 -41.78
C LYS A 670 34.25 -32.60 -43.16
N ILE A 671 34.11 -31.63 -44.06
CA ILE A 671 34.57 -31.69 -45.45
C ILE A 671 35.67 -30.65 -45.68
N LYS A 672 36.66 -31.02 -46.51
CA LYS A 672 37.65 -30.10 -47.09
C LYS A 672 37.58 -30.22 -48.61
N GLU A 673 37.22 -29.14 -49.28
CA GLU A 673 37.19 -29.01 -50.74
C GLU A 673 38.31 -28.11 -51.23
N GLU A 674 38.83 -28.40 -52.43
CA GLU A 674 39.87 -27.62 -53.09
C GLU A 674 39.39 -27.18 -54.47
N ILE A 675 39.49 -25.88 -54.75
CA ILE A 675 39.13 -25.29 -56.04
C ILE A 675 40.40 -24.72 -56.67
N ASN A 676 40.70 -25.15 -57.89
CA ASN A 676 41.81 -24.65 -58.68
C ASN A 676 41.40 -23.40 -59.47
N LEU A 677 42.09 -22.29 -59.24
CA LEU A 677 41.81 -20.98 -59.81
C LEU A 677 42.91 -20.49 -60.77
N ASN A 678 43.81 -21.37 -61.22
CA ASN A 678 44.97 -21.03 -62.07
C ASN A 678 44.64 -20.21 -63.34
N ASN A 679 43.41 -20.33 -63.86
CA ASN A 679 42.99 -19.68 -65.10
C ASN A 679 42.12 -18.43 -64.86
N ILE A 680 42.05 -17.96 -63.62
CA ILE A 680 41.25 -16.79 -63.22
C ILE A 680 42.20 -15.60 -63.03
N LYS A 681 41.83 -14.43 -63.58
CA LYS A 681 42.64 -13.21 -63.46
C LYS A 681 42.64 -12.70 -62.02
N SER A 682 43.73 -12.04 -61.60
CA SER A 682 43.79 -11.35 -60.32
C SER A 682 42.62 -10.38 -60.15
N GLY A 683 41.96 -10.42 -58.99
CA GLY A 683 40.74 -9.64 -58.76
C GLY A 683 39.95 -10.09 -57.53
N ILE A 684 38.84 -9.39 -57.28
CA ILE A 684 37.87 -9.74 -56.23
C ILE A 684 36.76 -10.56 -56.87
N TYR A 685 36.40 -11.67 -56.22
CA TYR A 685 35.33 -12.58 -56.66
C TYR A 685 34.43 -12.95 -55.48
N LEU A 686 33.24 -13.45 -55.79
CA LEU A 686 32.27 -13.97 -54.82
C LEU A 686 32.16 -15.49 -54.98
N LEU A 687 32.63 -16.23 -53.99
CA LEU A 687 32.31 -17.65 -53.82
C LEU A 687 30.86 -17.76 -53.33
N GLN A 688 30.04 -18.56 -54.00
CA GLN A 688 28.67 -18.85 -53.63
C GLN A 688 28.51 -20.37 -53.45
N LEU A 689 28.07 -20.78 -52.26
CA LEU A 689 27.67 -22.16 -51.99
C LEU A 689 26.15 -22.25 -52.03
N SER A 690 25.59 -23.27 -52.67
CA SER A 690 24.14 -23.53 -52.61
C SER A 690 23.78 -25.00 -52.50
N ASN A 691 22.72 -25.33 -51.74
CA ASN A 691 22.28 -26.72 -51.56
C ASN A 691 21.09 -27.07 -52.47
N SER A 692 20.64 -28.33 -52.41
CA SER A 692 19.47 -28.82 -53.16
C SER A 692 18.16 -28.10 -52.80
N LYS A 693 18.09 -27.46 -51.63
CA LYS A 693 16.95 -26.61 -51.19
C LYS A 693 17.04 -25.17 -51.71
N LYS A 694 18.05 -24.86 -52.53
CA LYS A 694 18.36 -23.51 -53.06
C LYS A 694 18.72 -22.48 -51.99
N GLU A 695 19.14 -22.92 -50.81
CA GLU A 695 19.73 -22.03 -49.79
C GLU A 695 21.13 -21.60 -50.25
N ILE A 696 21.54 -20.37 -49.95
CA ILE A 696 22.76 -19.76 -50.50
C ILE A 696 23.63 -19.14 -49.41
N LEU A 697 24.93 -19.38 -49.47
CA LEU A 697 25.96 -18.70 -48.68
C LEU A 697 26.97 -18.03 -49.61
N ARG A 698 27.43 -16.82 -49.28
CA ARG A 698 28.39 -16.07 -50.12
C ARG A 698 29.61 -15.63 -49.31
N GLN A 699 30.81 -15.83 -49.87
CA GLN A 699 32.08 -15.41 -49.29
C GLN A 699 32.91 -14.64 -50.31
N LYS A 700 33.47 -13.50 -49.91
CA LYS A 700 34.41 -12.74 -50.74
C LYS A 700 35.76 -13.46 -50.79
N ILE A 701 36.30 -13.67 -51.99
CA ILE A 701 37.65 -14.19 -52.22
C ILE A 701 38.46 -13.22 -53.08
N ILE A 702 39.77 -13.16 -52.85
CA ILE A 702 40.70 -12.29 -53.57
C ILE A 702 41.72 -13.20 -54.27
N VAL A 703 41.73 -13.23 -55.60
CA VAL A 703 42.73 -13.96 -56.41
C VAL A 703 43.88 -13.00 -56.72
N LYS A 704 45.12 -13.43 -56.45
CA LYS A 704 46.34 -12.65 -56.68
C LYS A 704 46.89 -12.82 -58.07
#